data_AF-A0A2V5ZK86-F1
#
_entry.id   AF-A0A2V5ZK86-F1
#
_cell.length_a   1.000
_cell.length_b   1.000
_cell.length_c   1.000
_cell.angle_alpha   90.00
_cell.angle_beta   90.00
_cell.angle_gamma   90.00
#
_symmetry.space_group_name_H-M   'P 1'
#
loop_
_entity.id
_entity.type
_entity.pdbx_description
1 polymer ?
#
loop_
_entity_poly.entity_id
_entity_poly.type
_entity_poly.pdbx_seq_one_letter_code
_entity_poly.pdbx_strand_id
1 'polypeptide(L)'
;MATVHDEIDNWLAADLYGELSDEEQRHLHTHLVECAVCRKTHQETKTMNKVLEETLTQQKPDPAFEQRMLTAFRNRIPEKTGLLKLLADLMRLRAAQVTAVVAVLLGLVQLGRTFTRETATTPRTRDRYANEQLFEPPSQFAATSEPGRAGALGKADELAATRSQAMPLQAPPLTSAVEAKDKTENFAQAERTIVTGSNIPTAEEVAPKPAETPAPEVANRKLIRNATIELEIISFDDAVQKITAFAKEERDYVATTSSEKQANGKLRGQVVVKVLPENLDRFLQKIRKLGELKNQTLGTEDVTKAYFDTDARLKNAHVMEQRLIDMLKTKTGKVSDLLQVEKELARVREEIEKMQGELKYWDSQVQFATVTISLAEKDMEEPAAFLIKERSQLALYAPDVEKIYNDIKALASSGSGRMQITNAQLNRDYSGRISATMSMLIAPEESDAVIARVKSLGRVENFQTQTERIAQGGSPAAAGSENAKIKRDKVELNITISREEQEQAFQQTSLRIRTSSVDEKAKDLRAVAEKQGGRVRSSTFSRDPNGRELANVWLRVPMKNYPTLMQSLDSLGKVENVTVQRQDRTGTQIDEANAPADISIQVYSQGNIVSHESGPLATLRRTLAQSAGAIMWSLRMIGVAIAFLAPWVIAIIAIVWIATRVMRARRKL
;
A
#
# COMPACT_ATOMS: atom_id res chain seq x y z
N MET A 1 24.93 -2.83 -22.46
CA MET A 1 25.17 -3.07 -21.03
C MET A 1 25.43 -1.71 -20.42
N ALA A 2 24.73 -1.33 -19.35
CA ALA A 2 25.09 -0.13 -18.60
C ALA A 2 26.51 -0.30 -18.03
N THR A 3 27.27 0.78 -17.90
CA THR A 3 28.57 0.70 -17.24
C THR A 3 28.40 0.84 -15.73
N VAL A 4 29.34 0.30 -14.94
CA VAL A 4 29.36 0.46 -13.46
C VAL A 4 29.33 1.93 -13.04
N HIS A 5 29.74 2.85 -13.93
CA HIS A 5 29.68 4.29 -13.71
C HIS A 5 28.25 4.85 -13.79
N ASP A 6 27.44 4.38 -14.75
CA ASP A 6 26.09 4.90 -15.01
C ASP A 6 25.07 4.48 -13.93
N GLU A 7 25.31 3.33 -13.30
CA GLU A 7 24.43 2.75 -12.28
C GLU A 7 25.12 2.67 -10.90
N ILE A 8 26.15 3.48 -10.65
CA ILE A 8 27.03 3.33 -9.49
C ILE A 8 26.27 3.20 -8.16
N ASP A 9 25.22 3.99 -7.94
CA ASP A 9 24.43 3.94 -6.69
C ASP A 9 23.76 2.57 -6.45
N ASN A 10 23.31 1.88 -7.51
CA ASN A 10 22.76 0.53 -7.41
C ASN A 10 23.86 -0.49 -7.04
N TRP A 11 25.04 -0.36 -7.64
CA TRP A 11 26.19 -1.25 -7.37
C TRP A 11 26.73 -1.05 -5.95
N LEU A 12 26.78 0.19 -5.46
CA LEU A 12 27.19 0.50 -4.09
C LEU A 12 26.16 0.03 -3.05
N ALA A 13 24.86 0.08 -3.37
CA ALA A 13 23.82 -0.49 -2.51
C ALA A 13 23.93 -2.03 -2.44
N ALA A 14 24.12 -2.70 -3.58
CA ALA A 14 24.30 -4.15 -3.62
C ALA A 14 25.60 -4.61 -2.91
N ASP A 15 26.70 -3.84 -3.00
CA ASP A 15 27.94 -4.11 -2.24
C ASP A 15 27.71 -3.98 -0.72
N LEU A 16 26.94 -2.98 -0.27
CA LEU A 16 26.61 -2.80 1.15
C LEU A 16 25.82 -3.97 1.75
N TYR A 17 24.89 -4.55 0.98
CA TYR A 17 24.03 -5.65 1.45
C TYR A 17 24.58 -7.04 1.12
N GLY A 18 25.73 -7.13 0.43
CA GLY A 18 26.34 -8.40 0.04
C GLY A 18 25.57 -9.14 -1.06
N GLU A 19 24.86 -8.41 -1.92
CA GLU A 19 24.02 -8.96 -2.99
C GLU A 19 24.78 -9.11 -4.33
N LEU A 20 25.98 -8.55 -4.45
CA LEU A 20 26.86 -8.74 -5.62
C LEU A 20 27.50 -10.14 -5.63
N SER A 21 27.62 -10.74 -6.81
CA SER A 21 28.44 -11.95 -7.01
C SER A 21 29.95 -11.64 -6.97
N ASP A 22 30.78 -12.68 -6.75
CA ASP A 22 32.25 -12.58 -6.77
C ASP A 22 32.82 -11.99 -8.07
N GLU A 23 32.10 -12.06 -9.18
CA GLU A 23 32.49 -11.46 -10.46
C GLU A 23 32.16 -9.98 -10.52
N GLU A 24 30.94 -9.62 -10.13
CA GLU A 24 30.46 -8.24 -10.05
C GLU A 24 31.28 -7.43 -9.03
N GLN A 25 31.58 -8.00 -7.86
CA GLN A 25 32.39 -7.34 -6.85
C GLN A 25 33.82 -7.08 -7.32
N ARG A 26 34.42 -7.97 -8.13
CA ARG A 26 35.72 -7.74 -8.79
C ARG A 26 35.62 -6.61 -9.83
N HIS A 27 34.55 -6.54 -10.61
CA HIS A 27 34.30 -5.46 -11.56
C HIS A 27 34.13 -4.10 -10.87
N LEU A 28 33.33 -4.04 -9.80
CA LEU A 28 33.16 -2.84 -8.99
C LEU A 28 34.49 -2.40 -8.36
N HIS A 29 35.25 -3.32 -7.77
CA HIS A 29 36.54 -2.99 -7.15
C HIS A 29 37.53 -2.41 -8.16
N THR A 30 37.60 -2.98 -9.37
CA THR A 30 38.43 -2.48 -10.47
C THR A 30 38.01 -1.06 -10.86
N HIS A 31 36.71 -0.83 -11.03
CA HIS A 31 36.16 0.49 -11.37
C HIS A 31 36.40 1.54 -10.27
N LEU A 32 36.34 1.17 -8.99
CA LEU A 32 36.64 2.09 -7.87
C LEU A 32 38.13 2.47 -7.81
N VAL A 33 39.04 1.62 -8.29
CA VAL A 33 40.48 1.94 -8.44
C VAL A 33 40.72 2.92 -9.59
N GLU A 34 39.92 2.85 -10.65
CA GLU A 34 40.05 3.71 -11.84
C GLU A 34 39.30 5.06 -11.68
N CYS A 35 38.12 5.07 -11.05
CA CYS A 35 37.28 6.26 -10.93
C CYS A 35 37.31 6.88 -9.53
N ALA A 36 37.95 8.05 -9.40
CA ALA A 36 38.02 8.80 -8.13
C ALA A 36 36.65 9.30 -7.64
N VAL A 37 35.71 9.60 -8.54
CA VAL A 37 34.35 10.06 -8.18
C VAL A 37 33.57 8.94 -7.51
N CYS A 38 33.47 7.77 -8.16
CA CYS A 38 32.77 6.60 -7.62
C CYS A 38 33.37 6.13 -6.27
N ARG A 39 34.70 6.23 -6.11
CA ARG A 39 35.38 5.95 -4.83
C ARG A 39 34.94 6.87 -3.70
N LYS A 40 34.76 8.16 -3.97
CA LYS A 40 34.24 9.13 -3.00
C LYS A 40 32.81 8.77 -2.61
N THR A 41 31.95 8.46 -3.59
CA THR A 41 30.58 8.02 -3.34
C THR A 41 30.52 6.75 -2.49
N HIS A 42 31.35 5.73 -2.76
CA HIS A 42 31.43 4.51 -1.93
C HIS A 42 31.79 4.82 -0.49
N GLN A 43 32.74 5.72 -0.26
CA GLN A 43 33.18 6.11 1.08
C GLN A 43 32.11 6.91 1.83
N GLU A 44 31.35 7.78 1.14
CA GLU A 44 30.21 8.52 1.70
C GLU A 44 29.04 7.59 2.04
N THR A 45 28.70 6.67 1.14
CA THR A 45 27.67 5.64 1.35
C THR A 45 28.00 4.72 2.51
N LYS A 46 29.29 4.34 2.67
CA LYS A 46 29.77 3.51 3.79
C LYS A 46 29.77 4.24 5.13
N THR A 47 30.11 5.53 5.17
CA THR A 47 30.03 6.31 6.42
C THR A 47 28.58 6.62 6.81
N MET A 48 27.71 6.91 5.85
CA MET A 48 26.27 7.08 6.08
C MET A 48 25.64 5.82 6.68
N ASN A 49 25.90 4.64 6.09
CA ASN A 49 25.37 3.38 6.61
C ASN A 49 25.85 3.11 8.05
N LYS A 50 27.15 3.29 8.32
CA LYS A 50 27.71 3.15 9.67
C LYS A 50 27.01 4.07 10.71
N VAL A 51 26.74 5.33 10.36
CA VAL A 51 26.01 6.26 11.25
C VAL A 51 24.57 5.82 11.48
N LEU A 52 23.91 5.25 10.47
CA LEU A 52 22.57 4.67 10.61
C LEU A 52 22.58 3.44 11.54
N GLU A 53 23.55 2.53 11.41
CA GLU A 53 23.72 1.39 12.32
C GLU A 53 24.00 1.83 13.77
N GLU A 54 24.90 2.80 13.98
CA GLU A 54 25.22 3.36 15.30
C GLU A 54 24.02 4.10 15.93
N THR A 55 23.12 4.66 15.12
CA THR A 55 21.88 5.31 15.59
C THR A 55 20.79 4.29 15.91
N LEU A 56 20.58 3.30 15.02
CA LEU A 56 19.51 2.31 15.12
C LEU A 56 19.81 1.17 16.10
N THR A 57 21.08 0.96 16.49
CA THR A 57 21.43 -0.02 17.53
C THR A 57 20.84 0.30 18.90
N GLN A 58 20.46 1.56 19.17
CA GLN A 58 19.69 1.94 20.36
C GLN A 58 18.21 1.51 20.32
N GLN A 59 17.70 1.09 19.15
CA GLN A 59 16.32 0.63 18.92
C GLN A 59 16.24 -0.87 18.58
N LYS A 60 17.21 -1.69 19.00
CA LYS A 60 17.05 -3.15 18.89
C LYS A 60 15.79 -3.58 19.66
N PRO A 61 14.90 -4.39 19.05
CA PRO A 61 13.66 -4.81 19.70
C PRO A 61 13.96 -5.68 20.93
N ASP A 62 13.06 -5.58 21.91
CA ASP A 62 13.02 -6.44 23.10
C ASP A 62 13.19 -7.93 22.72
N PRO A 63 14.09 -8.70 23.37
CA PRO A 63 14.25 -10.14 23.12
C PRO A 63 12.95 -10.95 23.15
N ALA A 64 11.93 -10.52 23.93
CA ALA A 64 10.63 -11.18 23.93
C ALA A 64 9.84 -10.94 22.62
N PHE A 65 10.08 -9.85 21.89
CA PHE A 65 9.54 -9.63 20.54
C PHE A 65 10.19 -10.55 19.51
N GLU A 66 11.52 -10.73 19.53
CA GLU A 66 12.20 -11.69 18.65
C GLU A 66 11.68 -13.11 18.88
N GLN A 67 11.52 -13.55 20.13
CA GLN A 67 10.96 -14.88 20.42
C GLN A 67 9.50 -15.03 19.95
N ARG A 68 8.66 -14.00 20.08
CA ARG A 68 7.31 -14.00 19.50
C ARG A 68 7.36 -14.15 17.97
N MET A 69 8.24 -13.43 17.30
CA MET A 69 8.39 -13.47 15.83
C MET A 69 8.89 -14.85 15.36
N LEU A 70 9.93 -15.40 16.00
CA LEU A 70 10.48 -16.72 15.69
C LEU A 70 9.44 -17.85 15.93
N THR A 71 8.63 -17.72 16.98
CA THR A 71 7.53 -18.67 17.25
C THR A 71 6.44 -18.58 16.19
N ALA A 72 6.04 -17.37 15.79
CA ALA A 72 5.09 -17.16 14.71
C ALA A 72 5.60 -17.69 13.35
N PHE A 73 6.91 -17.59 13.09
CA PHE A 73 7.52 -18.11 11.86
C PHE A 73 7.60 -19.64 11.86
N ARG A 74 8.02 -20.26 12.96
CA ARG A 74 7.99 -21.73 13.13
C ARG A 74 6.58 -22.29 12.95
N ASN A 75 5.58 -21.65 13.54
CA ASN A 75 4.19 -22.06 13.44
C ASN A 75 3.54 -21.75 12.06
N ARG A 76 4.22 -21.01 11.17
CA ARG A 76 3.78 -20.79 9.78
C ARG A 76 4.30 -21.82 8.78
N ILE A 77 5.16 -22.75 9.19
CA ILE A 77 5.60 -23.86 8.36
C ILE A 77 4.71 -25.07 8.69
N PRO A 78 3.72 -25.42 7.85
CA PRO A 78 2.94 -26.65 8.07
C PRO A 78 3.83 -27.88 7.86
N GLU A 79 3.81 -28.82 8.82
CA GLU A 79 4.41 -30.13 8.61
C GLU A 79 3.76 -30.81 7.40
N LYS A 80 4.57 -31.16 6.39
CA LYS A 80 4.08 -31.74 5.14
C LYS A 80 3.71 -33.20 5.32
N THR A 81 2.45 -33.46 5.60
CA THR A 81 1.87 -34.80 5.72
C THR A 81 1.74 -35.55 4.38
N GLY A 82 2.01 -36.86 4.43
CA GLY A 82 1.36 -37.86 3.59
C GLY A 82 1.89 -38.06 2.16
N LEU A 83 1.50 -37.18 1.23
CA LEU A 83 1.42 -37.53 -0.19
C LEU A 83 2.64 -37.15 -1.05
N LEU A 84 3.29 -36.02 -0.77
CA LEU A 84 4.42 -35.54 -1.59
C LEU A 84 5.69 -36.39 -1.44
N LYS A 85 5.83 -37.13 -0.33
CA LYS A 85 6.97 -38.04 -0.10
C LYS A 85 6.92 -39.26 -1.01
N LEU A 86 5.73 -39.82 -1.25
CA LEU A 86 5.51 -40.93 -2.19
C LEU A 86 5.90 -40.55 -3.63
N LEU A 87 5.57 -39.33 -4.08
CA LEU A 87 5.97 -38.85 -5.41
C LEU A 87 7.49 -38.64 -5.54
N ALA A 88 8.16 -38.19 -4.48
CA ALA A 88 9.61 -38.02 -4.46
C ALA A 88 10.36 -39.36 -4.48
N ASP A 89 9.89 -40.36 -3.73
CA ASP A 89 10.50 -41.70 -3.71
C ASP A 89 10.21 -42.48 -5.01
N LEU A 90 9.04 -42.30 -5.63
CA LEU A 90 8.73 -42.92 -6.94
C LEU A 90 9.69 -42.46 -8.04
N MET A 91 10.10 -41.18 -8.04
CA MET A 91 11.08 -40.65 -9.00
C MET A 91 12.53 -41.10 -8.77
N ARG A 92 12.84 -41.77 -7.64
CA ARG A 92 14.20 -42.31 -7.37
C ARG A 92 14.43 -43.73 -7.88
N LEU A 93 13.40 -44.43 -8.34
CA LEU A 93 13.51 -45.79 -8.88
C LEU A 93 13.96 -45.78 -10.35
N ARG A 94 15.27 -45.95 -10.58
CA ARG A 94 15.90 -45.98 -11.92
C ARG A 94 15.34 -47.03 -12.91
N ALA A 95 14.54 -48.00 -12.46
CA ALA A 95 13.84 -48.94 -13.33
C ALA A 95 12.64 -48.30 -14.09
N ALA A 96 11.98 -47.29 -13.53
CA ALA A 96 10.78 -46.68 -14.10
C ALA A 96 11.06 -45.65 -15.21
N GLN A 97 12.26 -45.07 -15.23
CA GLN A 97 12.65 -44.10 -16.27
C GLN A 97 12.84 -44.77 -17.64
N VAL A 98 13.27 -46.05 -17.67
CA VAL A 98 13.49 -46.78 -18.93
C VAL A 98 12.17 -47.16 -19.60
N THR A 99 11.16 -47.60 -18.84
CA THR A 99 9.85 -47.97 -19.40
C THR A 99 9.07 -46.76 -19.93
N ALA A 100 9.14 -45.61 -19.26
CA ALA A 100 8.53 -44.37 -19.74
C ALA A 100 9.17 -43.88 -21.06
N VAL A 101 10.49 -43.91 -21.18
CA VAL A 101 11.20 -43.51 -22.40
C VAL A 101 10.91 -44.47 -23.56
N VAL A 102 10.83 -45.79 -23.32
CA VAL A 102 10.46 -46.77 -24.35
C VAL A 102 9.01 -46.58 -24.84
N ALA A 103 8.06 -46.26 -23.94
CA ALA A 103 6.68 -45.97 -24.33
C ALA A 103 6.55 -44.69 -25.18
N VAL A 104 7.27 -43.62 -24.81
CA VAL A 104 7.30 -42.36 -25.58
C VAL A 104 7.98 -42.56 -26.94
N LEU A 105 9.09 -43.32 -27.01
CA LEU A 105 9.74 -43.65 -28.27
C LEU A 105 8.88 -44.53 -29.18
N LEU A 106 8.12 -45.49 -28.65
CA LEU A 106 7.17 -46.29 -29.43
C LEU A 106 6.02 -45.43 -29.98
N GLY A 107 5.49 -44.49 -29.20
CA GLY A 107 4.50 -43.52 -29.66
C GLY A 107 5.03 -42.63 -30.79
N LEU A 108 6.26 -42.10 -30.65
CA LEU A 108 6.93 -41.31 -31.69
C LEU A 108 7.24 -42.12 -32.94
N VAL A 109 7.59 -43.41 -32.82
CA VAL A 109 7.79 -44.32 -33.96
C VAL A 109 6.48 -44.62 -34.68
N GLN A 110 5.35 -44.71 -33.96
CA GLN A 110 4.03 -44.88 -34.57
C GLN A 110 3.53 -43.62 -35.28
N LEU A 111 3.74 -42.42 -34.73
CA LEU A 111 3.50 -41.17 -35.47
C LEU A 111 4.48 -40.98 -36.65
N GLY A 112 5.73 -41.42 -36.52
CA GLY A 112 6.72 -41.33 -37.61
C GLY A 112 6.31 -42.12 -38.86
N ARG A 113 5.61 -43.26 -38.70
CA ARG A 113 5.16 -44.13 -39.81
C ARG A 113 3.91 -43.63 -40.55
N THR A 114 3.18 -42.65 -40.03
CA THR A 114 2.03 -42.03 -40.72
C THR A 114 2.39 -40.77 -41.50
N PHE A 115 3.50 -40.11 -41.17
CA PHE A 115 3.97 -38.89 -41.84
C PHE A 115 5.10 -39.10 -42.87
N THR A 116 5.65 -40.31 -43.01
CA THR A 116 6.74 -40.61 -43.96
C THR A 116 6.29 -41.51 -45.11
N ARG A 117 5.46 -40.96 -46.00
CA ARG A 117 5.34 -41.44 -47.38
C ARG A 117 5.61 -40.33 -48.39
N GLU A 118 6.91 -40.18 -48.68
CA GLU A 118 7.48 -39.71 -49.96
C GLU A 118 7.29 -38.21 -50.30
N THR A 119 8.29 -37.44 -50.78
CA THR A 119 9.68 -37.74 -51.21
C THR A 119 10.60 -36.52 -51.00
N ALA A 120 11.90 -36.76 -50.79
CA ALA A 120 12.93 -35.72 -50.83
C ALA A 120 13.51 -35.53 -52.24
N THR A 121 13.91 -34.30 -52.60
CA THR A 121 14.92 -34.02 -53.65
C THR A 121 15.67 -32.71 -53.37
N THR A 122 17.00 -32.75 -53.54
CA THR A 122 17.95 -31.63 -53.67
C THR A 122 19.04 -32.10 -54.67
N PRO A 123 20.04 -31.31 -55.17
CA PRO A 123 20.49 -29.97 -54.71
C PRO A 123 20.98 -28.95 -55.79
N ARG A 124 21.37 -27.75 -55.31
CA ARG A 124 22.33 -26.73 -55.88
C ARG A 124 21.95 -26.03 -57.22
N THR A 125 21.99 -24.70 -57.33
CA THR A 125 23.15 -23.79 -57.14
C THR A 125 22.76 -22.31 -56.91
N ARG A 126 23.61 -21.55 -56.17
CA ARG A 126 23.98 -20.09 -56.25
C ARG A 126 22.90 -19.00 -56.51
N ASP A 127 22.96 -17.77 -55.96
CA ASP A 127 23.80 -17.13 -54.93
C ASP A 127 23.14 -15.78 -54.51
N ARG A 128 23.32 -15.34 -53.25
CA ARG A 128 23.15 -13.96 -52.70
C ARG A 128 21.77 -13.26 -52.70
N TYR A 129 21.30 -12.91 -51.50
CA TYR A 129 20.99 -11.57 -50.93
C TYR A 129 20.21 -11.82 -49.61
N ALA A 130 20.74 -11.50 -48.42
CA ALA A 130 20.72 -10.21 -47.71
C ALA A 130 19.42 -9.91 -46.92
N ASN A 131 19.55 -9.95 -45.59
CA ASN A 131 18.71 -9.41 -44.50
C ASN A 131 17.17 -9.56 -44.50
N GLU A 132 16.68 -10.36 -43.55
CA GLU A 132 15.49 -10.07 -42.72
C GLU A 132 15.94 -9.26 -41.47
N GLN A 133 15.11 -8.52 -40.71
CA GLN A 133 13.73 -8.77 -40.29
C GLN A 133 12.91 -7.48 -40.09
N LEU A 134 11.59 -7.57 -40.33
CA LEU A 134 10.52 -6.77 -39.72
C LEU A 134 9.16 -7.49 -39.95
N PHE A 135 8.42 -7.78 -38.87
CA PHE A 135 6.96 -7.66 -38.63
C PHE A 135 5.96 -7.66 -39.85
N GLU A 136 4.75 -8.26 -39.88
CA GLU A 136 3.91 -8.96 -38.86
C GLU A 136 2.76 -9.82 -39.55
N PRO A 137 1.49 -10.03 -39.08
CA PRO A 137 0.78 -11.34 -39.16
C PRO A 137 -0.43 -11.36 -40.14
N PRO A 138 -1.34 -12.37 -40.07
CA PRO A 138 -2.72 -12.01 -39.67
C PRO A 138 -3.60 -13.06 -38.91
N SER A 139 -4.63 -12.50 -38.25
CA SER A 139 -5.99 -12.95 -37.84
C SER A 139 -6.71 -14.08 -38.63
N GLN A 140 -7.80 -14.78 -38.21
CA GLN A 140 -8.80 -14.63 -37.12
C GLN A 140 -9.81 -15.85 -37.03
N PHE A 141 -10.66 -15.88 -35.98
CA PHE A 141 -11.99 -16.54 -35.80
C PHE A 141 -12.20 -18.08 -35.70
N ALA A 142 -12.86 -18.51 -34.61
CA ALA A 142 -14.13 -19.29 -34.56
C ALA A 142 -14.64 -19.44 -33.10
N ALA A 143 -15.92 -19.81 -32.87
CA ALA A 143 -16.57 -19.78 -31.54
C ALA A 143 -17.49 -20.99 -31.23
N THR A 144 -17.68 -21.29 -29.92
CA THR A 144 -18.70 -22.15 -29.23
C THR A 144 -18.45 -22.09 -27.70
N SER A 145 -19.32 -22.44 -26.74
CA SER A 145 -20.80 -22.43 -26.57
C SER A 145 -21.16 -22.83 -25.10
N GLU A 146 -22.18 -22.22 -24.48
CA GLU A 146 -23.14 -22.70 -23.41
C GLU A 146 -22.76 -23.82 -22.39
N PRO A 147 -23.18 -23.72 -21.10
CA PRO A 147 -24.60 -23.97 -20.71
C PRO A 147 -25.12 -23.09 -19.53
N GLY A 148 -26.41 -23.07 -19.16
CA GLY A 148 -27.63 -23.60 -19.80
C GLY A 148 -28.77 -23.90 -18.81
N ARG A 149 -29.98 -23.34 -19.06
CA ARG A 149 -31.31 -23.60 -18.39
C ARG A 149 -31.42 -23.33 -16.86
N ALA A 150 -32.58 -23.02 -16.26
CA ALA A 150 -33.93 -22.54 -16.63
C ALA A 150 -34.61 -22.06 -15.31
N GLY A 151 -35.67 -21.25 -15.23
CA GLY A 151 -36.49 -20.57 -16.23
C GLY A 151 -37.96 -20.48 -15.74
N ALA A 152 -38.50 -19.27 -15.52
CA ALA A 152 -39.94 -18.99 -15.40
C ALA A 152 -40.21 -17.47 -15.48
N LEU A 153 -41.24 -17.06 -16.23
CA LEU A 153 -41.70 -15.67 -16.40
C LEU A 153 -43.00 -15.44 -15.62
N GLY A 154 -43.21 -14.25 -15.05
CA GLY A 154 -44.45 -13.91 -14.33
C GLY A 154 -44.62 -12.41 -14.01
N LYS A 155 -45.41 -11.73 -14.83
CA LYS A 155 -45.77 -10.30 -14.87
C LYS A 155 -46.31 -9.61 -13.59
N ALA A 156 -46.13 -8.28 -13.58
CA ALA A 156 -47.06 -7.18 -13.24
C ALA A 156 -47.17 -6.60 -11.79
N ASP A 157 -46.83 -5.30 -11.71
CA ASP A 157 -47.53 -4.13 -11.17
C ASP A 157 -48.15 -4.05 -9.75
N GLU A 158 -47.56 -3.08 -9.01
CA GLU A 158 -48.15 -2.01 -8.17
C GLU A 158 -48.86 -2.23 -6.80
N LEU A 159 -48.63 -1.20 -5.95
CA LEU A 159 -49.40 -0.72 -4.79
C LEU A 159 -49.43 -1.50 -3.45
N ALA A 160 -48.42 -1.18 -2.63
CA ALA A 160 -48.51 -0.72 -1.23
C ALA A 160 -49.57 -1.29 -0.25
N ALA A 161 -49.10 -1.96 0.82
CA ALA A 161 -49.44 -1.62 2.22
C ALA A 161 -48.65 -2.41 3.30
N THR A 162 -48.08 -1.69 4.26
CA THR A 162 -48.06 -1.99 5.72
C THR A 162 -47.38 -3.25 6.30
N ARG A 163 -46.32 -3.00 7.09
CA ARG A 163 -45.81 -3.71 8.30
C ARG A 163 -45.73 -5.24 8.33
N SER A 164 -44.52 -5.72 8.63
CA SER A 164 -44.27 -6.60 9.80
C SER A 164 -42.86 -6.36 10.36
N GLN A 165 -42.66 -6.63 11.65
CA GLN A 165 -41.46 -6.27 12.43
C GLN A 165 -40.55 -7.49 12.64
N ALA A 166 -39.23 -7.31 12.64
CA ALA A 166 -38.27 -8.07 13.47
C ALA A 166 -36.89 -7.38 13.50
N MET A 167 -36.27 -7.37 14.68
CA MET A 167 -35.15 -6.52 15.12
C MET A 167 -33.78 -6.72 14.41
N PRO A 168 -32.93 -5.67 14.37
CA PRO A 168 -31.47 -5.79 14.18
C PRO A 168 -30.74 -6.04 15.51
N LEU A 169 -29.56 -6.68 15.45
CA LEU A 169 -28.66 -6.83 16.61
C LEU A 169 -27.86 -5.54 16.88
N GLN A 170 -27.57 -5.27 18.16
CA GLN A 170 -26.87 -4.09 18.64
C GLN A 170 -25.64 -4.48 19.49
N ALA A 171 -24.63 -3.61 19.54
CA ALA A 171 -23.36 -3.83 20.24
C ALA A 171 -23.49 -3.86 21.78
N PRO A 172 -22.56 -4.53 22.51
CA PRO A 172 -22.70 -4.77 23.95
C PRO A 172 -22.19 -3.61 24.82
N PRO A 173 -22.83 -3.34 25.97
CA PRO A 173 -22.25 -2.57 27.06
C PRO A 173 -22.01 -3.38 28.35
N LEU A 174 -20.94 -2.99 29.03
CA LEU A 174 -20.59 -3.05 30.46
C LEU A 174 -21.57 -3.73 31.45
N THR A 175 -21.00 -4.58 32.33
CA THR A 175 -21.60 -5.06 33.58
C THR A 175 -20.91 -4.47 34.80
N SER A 176 -21.69 -4.06 35.82
CA SER A 176 -21.23 -3.75 37.17
C SER A 176 -22.36 -3.88 38.19
N ALA A 177 -22.14 -4.71 39.22
CA ALA A 177 -22.86 -4.78 40.52
C ALA A 177 -24.38 -5.10 40.52
N VAL A 178 -24.98 -5.69 41.55
CA VAL A 178 -24.55 -6.52 42.70
C VAL A 178 -25.83 -7.24 43.19
N GLU A 179 -25.78 -8.51 43.58
CA GLU A 179 -26.40 -8.98 44.85
C GLU A 179 -26.06 -10.45 45.12
N ALA A 180 -25.41 -10.69 46.26
CA ALA A 180 -25.25 -12.01 46.83
C ALA A 180 -26.48 -12.30 47.71
N LYS A 181 -26.98 -13.54 47.68
CA LYS A 181 -28.00 -14.01 48.61
C LYS A 181 -27.37 -14.97 49.60
N ASP A 182 -27.07 -14.45 50.78
CA ASP A 182 -26.60 -15.24 51.91
C ASP A 182 -27.72 -16.15 52.46
N LYS A 183 -27.33 -17.24 53.11
CA LYS A 183 -28.21 -18.28 53.66
C LYS A 183 -27.78 -18.62 55.09
N THR A 184 -28.20 -17.80 56.04
CA THR A 184 -28.17 -18.14 57.47
C THR A 184 -29.54 -17.93 58.09
N GLU A 185 -29.96 -18.88 58.92
CA GLU A 185 -31.27 -18.90 59.57
C GLU A 185 -31.26 -18.12 60.90
N ASN A 186 -32.33 -17.36 61.13
CA ASN A 186 -32.96 -17.05 62.42
C ASN A 186 -32.09 -16.75 63.65
N PHE A 187 -32.18 -15.50 64.13
CA PHE A 187 -32.35 -15.23 65.55
C PHE A 187 -33.73 -14.62 65.80
N ALA A 188 -34.42 -15.13 66.82
CA ALA A 188 -35.77 -14.69 67.18
C ALA A 188 -35.76 -13.40 68.01
N GLN A 189 -36.89 -12.68 67.90
CA GLN A 189 -37.32 -11.51 68.66
C GLN A 189 -36.70 -11.25 70.05
N ALA A 190 -36.41 -9.98 70.31
CA ALA A 190 -36.48 -9.43 71.65
C ALA A 190 -37.93 -9.22 72.07
N GLU A 191 -38.33 -9.81 73.21
CA GLU A 191 -39.58 -9.47 73.90
C GLU A 191 -39.30 -8.46 75.03
N ARG A 192 -40.19 -7.47 75.19
CA ARG A 192 -40.07 -6.41 76.20
C ARG A 192 -40.61 -6.88 77.54
N THR A 193 -40.00 -6.51 78.66
CA THR A 193 -40.67 -6.39 79.98
C THR A 193 -39.86 -5.54 80.97
N ILE A 194 -40.47 -4.45 81.47
CA ILE A 194 -40.30 -3.76 82.80
C ILE A 194 -38.85 -3.39 83.25
N VAL A 195 -38.41 -2.12 83.34
CA VAL A 195 -38.85 -0.95 84.16
C VAL A 195 -38.31 -0.91 85.61
N THR A 196 -37.48 0.11 85.89
CA THR A 196 -37.00 0.67 87.19
C THR A 196 -36.16 -0.17 88.18
N GLY A 197 -35.13 0.48 88.75
CA GLY A 197 -34.46 0.05 89.99
C GLY A 197 -33.03 0.58 90.14
N SER A 198 -32.85 1.75 90.79
CA SER A 198 -31.53 2.41 90.95
C SER A 198 -30.72 1.91 92.17
N ASN A 199 -29.40 2.16 92.13
CA ASN A 199 -28.42 2.27 93.25
C ASN A 199 -27.85 0.99 93.91
N ILE A 200 -26.62 0.60 93.53
CA ILE A 200 -25.33 0.82 94.28
C ILE A 200 -25.44 0.83 95.84
N PRO A 201 -24.57 0.18 96.66
CA PRO A 201 -23.11 -0.10 96.47
C PRO A 201 -22.51 -1.47 96.96
N THR A 202 -21.21 -1.73 96.66
CA THR A 202 -20.14 -2.38 97.50
C THR A 202 -20.38 -3.81 98.07
N ALA A 203 -19.49 -4.83 98.09
CA ALA A 203 -18.08 -5.13 97.75
C ALA A 203 -17.89 -6.68 97.80
N GLU A 204 -16.80 -7.37 97.40
CA GLU A 204 -15.61 -7.13 96.54
C GLU A 204 -14.90 -8.52 96.31
N GLU A 205 -13.58 -8.56 96.06
CA GLU A 205 -12.64 -9.68 95.86
C GLU A 205 -12.67 -10.35 94.46
N VAL A 206 -12.09 -9.72 93.43
CA VAL A 206 -10.65 -9.71 93.06
C VAL A 206 -10.10 -11.08 92.64
N ALA A 207 -10.11 -11.31 91.31
CA ALA A 207 -9.16 -12.16 90.60
C ALA A 207 -8.49 -11.30 89.48
N PRO A 208 -7.23 -11.55 89.11
CA PRO A 208 -6.41 -10.53 88.46
C PRO A 208 -6.82 -10.26 87.00
N LYS A 209 -7.00 -8.97 86.72
CA LYS A 209 -7.21 -8.45 85.37
C LYS A 209 -5.89 -8.50 84.59
N PRO A 210 -5.85 -9.01 83.35
CA PRO A 210 -4.68 -8.85 82.49
C PRO A 210 -4.37 -7.37 82.32
N ALA A 211 -3.13 -6.99 82.62
CA ALA A 211 -2.62 -5.66 82.34
C ALA A 211 -2.15 -5.56 80.88
N GLU A 212 -2.01 -4.31 80.43
CA GLU A 212 -1.30 -3.89 79.21
C GLU A 212 -2.02 -4.19 77.86
N THR A 213 -1.80 -3.39 76.81
CA THR A 213 -0.72 -2.42 76.59
C THR A 213 -1.25 -1.05 76.10
N PRO A 214 -0.71 0.09 76.54
CA PRO A 214 -0.93 1.37 75.87
C PRO A 214 -0.42 1.31 74.42
N ALA A 215 -1.15 1.91 73.47
CA ALA A 215 -0.73 1.93 72.08
C ALA A 215 0.62 2.66 71.92
N PRO A 216 1.69 2.02 71.41
CA PRO A 216 2.98 2.67 71.25
C PRO A 216 2.96 3.69 70.10
N GLU A 217 3.25 4.94 70.47
CA GLU A 217 3.90 6.01 69.69
C GLU A 217 3.59 6.14 68.19
N VAL A 218 2.84 7.19 67.85
CA VAL A 218 2.73 7.73 66.48
C VAL A 218 4.08 8.29 65.98
N ALA A 219 5.02 8.59 66.89
CA ALA A 219 6.25 9.33 66.63
C ALA A 219 7.29 8.63 65.73
N ASN A 220 7.14 7.32 65.45
CA ASN A 220 8.18 6.53 64.77
C ASN A 220 7.73 5.86 63.46
N ARG A 221 6.60 6.29 62.87
CA ARG A 221 6.14 5.81 61.56
C ARG A 221 6.85 6.53 60.42
N LYS A 222 7.33 5.78 59.43
CA LYS A 222 7.93 6.29 58.19
C LYS A 222 6.87 6.29 57.10
N LEU A 223 6.16 7.41 56.95
CA LEU A 223 5.11 7.59 55.94
C LEU A 223 5.60 8.48 54.80
N ILE A 224 5.52 7.98 53.57
CA ILE A 224 5.77 8.77 52.35
C ILE A 224 4.42 9.31 51.87
N ARG A 225 4.32 10.63 51.63
CA ARG A 225 3.11 11.26 51.07
C ARG A 225 3.43 11.93 49.74
N ASN A 226 2.59 11.69 48.74
CA ASN A 226 2.73 12.29 47.41
C ASN A 226 1.36 12.80 46.92
N ALA A 227 1.37 13.91 46.19
CA ALA A 227 0.16 14.47 45.61
C ALA A 227 0.40 14.88 44.16
N THR A 228 -0.54 14.55 43.27
CA THR A 228 -0.57 15.03 41.89
C THR A 228 -1.85 15.83 41.69
N ILE A 229 -1.73 17.04 41.16
CA ILE A 229 -2.87 17.95 40.97
C ILE A 229 -2.82 18.49 39.55
N GLU A 230 -3.97 18.55 38.88
CA GLU A 230 -4.13 19.21 37.59
C GLU A 230 -5.10 20.38 37.76
N LEU A 231 -4.63 21.59 37.47
CA LEU A 231 -5.44 22.80 37.52
C LEU A 231 -5.48 23.51 36.16
N GLU A 232 -6.68 23.96 35.81
CA GLU A 232 -6.89 24.93 34.75
C GLU A 232 -6.93 26.34 35.34
N ILE A 233 -6.05 27.23 34.87
CA ILE A 233 -5.77 28.54 35.47
C ILE A 233 -5.97 29.69 34.47
N ILE A 234 -6.04 30.93 34.94
CA ILE A 234 -6.20 32.11 34.06
C ILE A 234 -4.85 32.58 33.51
N SER A 235 -3.79 32.56 34.32
CA SER A 235 -2.43 32.95 33.94
C SER A 235 -1.41 32.07 34.64
N PHE A 236 -0.49 31.50 33.87
CA PHE A 236 0.57 30.62 34.37
C PHE A 236 1.55 31.35 35.30
N ASP A 237 2.01 32.54 34.91
CA ASP A 237 3.01 33.28 35.67
C ASP A 237 2.49 33.73 37.05
N ASP A 238 1.25 34.19 37.12
CA ASP A 238 0.57 34.55 38.39
C ASP A 238 0.36 33.32 39.28
N ALA A 239 -0.03 32.18 38.70
CA ALA A 239 -0.15 30.92 39.45
C ALA A 239 1.20 30.47 40.03
N VAL A 240 2.27 30.46 39.23
CA VAL A 240 3.63 30.09 39.69
C VAL A 240 4.13 31.02 40.81
N GLN A 241 3.89 32.34 40.70
CA GLN A 241 4.23 33.30 41.74
C GLN A 241 3.49 33.00 43.04
N LYS A 242 2.18 32.74 42.99
CA LYS A 242 1.36 32.41 44.18
C LYS A 242 1.76 31.07 44.80
N ILE A 243 2.04 30.04 43.99
CA ILE A 243 2.57 28.74 44.47
C ILE A 243 3.89 28.94 45.21
N THR A 244 4.80 29.74 44.64
CA THR A 244 6.11 30.05 45.23
C THR A 244 5.96 30.83 46.54
N ALA A 245 4.98 31.74 46.65
CA ALA A 245 4.68 32.44 47.88
C ALA A 245 4.14 31.49 48.97
N PHE A 246 3.16 30.65 48.64
CA PHE A 246 2.59 29.68 49.59
C PHE A 246 3.63 28.68 50.11
N ALA A 247 4.57 28.23 49.27
CA ALA A 247 5.65 27.35 49.72
C ALA A 247 6.57 28.06 50.74
N LYS A 248 6.95 29.31 50.47
CA LYS A 248 7.82 30.10 51.36
C LYS A 248 7.20 30.35 52.75
N GLU A 249 5.88 30.51 52.83
CA GLU A 249 5.17 30.69 54.11
C GLU A 249 5.33 29.48 55.05
N GLU A 250 5.37 28.27 54.50
CA GLU A 250 5.24 27.01 55.25
C GLU A 250 6.59 26.26 55.41
N ARG A 251 7.72 26.95 55.13
CA ARG A 251 9.10 26.42 55.07
C ARG A 251 9.34 25.36 53.99
N ASP A 252 8.47 25.36 52.99
CA ASP A 252 8.53 24.48 51.83
C ASP A 252 9.33 25.15 50.71
N TYR A 253 9.67 24.40 49.66
CA TYR A 253 10.39 24.95 48.50
C TYR A 253 9.94 24.37 47.17
N VAL A 254 10.00 25.20 46.13
CA VAL A 254 9.81 24.79 44.74
C VAL A 254 11.10 24.12 44.27
N ALA A 255 11.02 22.84 43.92
CA ALA A 255 12.16 22.06 43.44
C ALA A 255 12.34 22.17 41.92
N THR A 256 11.25 22.28 41.16
CA THR A 256 11.29 22.39 39.70
C THR A 256 10.10 23.19 39.21
N THR A 257 10.33 24.06 38.22
CA THR A 257 9.28 24.67 37.41
C THR A 257 9.66 24.48 35.95
N SER A 258 8.77 23.89 35.17
CA SER A 258 8.87 23.80 33.71
C SER A 258 7.64 24.43 33.07
N SER A 259 7.82 25.07 31.91
CA SER A 259 6.74 25.66 31.14
C SER A 259 6.99 25.53 29.65
N GLU A 260 5.90 25.34 28.90
CA GLU A 260 5.88 25.27 27.45
C GLU A 260 4.81 26.25 26.95
N LYS A 261 5.18 27.07 25.96
CA LYS A 261 4.28 28.03 25.32
C LYS A 261 3.77 27.47 24.01
N GLN A 262 2.45 27.36 23.88
CA GLN A 262 1.80 26.89 22.66
C GLN A 262 1.71 27.99 21.60
N ALA A 263 1.38 27.58 20.36
CA ALA A 263 1.25 28.50 19.22
C ALA A 263 0.08 29.51 19.35
N ASN A 264 -0.93 29.21 20.19
CA ASN A 264 -1.98 30.16 20.60
C ASN A 264 -1.53 31.15 21.69
N GLY A 265 -0.27 31.07 22.12
CA GLY A 265 0.32 31.93 23.15
C GLY A 265 -0.01 31.51 24.58
N LYS A 266 -0.87 30.50 24.77
CA LYS A 266 -1.21 29.94 26.09
C LYS A 266 -0.03 29.14 26.66
N LEU A 267 0.08 29.13 27.98
CA LEU A 267 1.11 28.40 28.72
C LEU A 267 0.55 27.15 29.41
N ARG A 268 1.36 26.09 29.39
CA ARG A 268 1.19 24.91 30.25
C ARG A 268 2.52 24.59 30.91
N GLY A 269 2.48 23.87 32.02
CA GLY A 269 3.72 23.52 32.72
C GLY A 269 3.51 22.69 33.96
N GLN A 270 4.61 22.40 34.64
CA GLN A 270 4.61 21.59 35.86
C GLN A 270 5.46 22.28 36.92
N VAL A 271 4.91 22.39 38.13
CA VAL A 271 5.60 22.87 39.32
C VAL A 271 5.69 21.73 40.33
N VAL A 272 6.90 21.36 40.70
CA VAL A 272 7.16 20.35 41.75
C VAL A 272 7.58 21.06 43.01
N VAL A 273 6.80 20.88 44.08
CA VAL A 273 7.01 21.49 45.40
C VAL A 273 7.29 20.41 46.42
N LYS A 274 8.30 20.64 47.27
CA LYS A 274 8.66 19.78 48.40
C LYS A 274 8.09 20.42 49.66
N VAL A 275 7.12 19.73 50.26
CA VAL A 275 6.25 20.24 51.33
C VAL A 275 6.42 19.40 52.59
N LEU A 276 6.49 20.02 53.76
CA LEU A 276 6.51 19.31 55.04
C LEU A 276 5.22 18.47 55.21
N PRO A 277 5.28 17.18 55.60
CA PRO A 277 4.11 16.29 55.66
C PRO A 277 2.93 16.81 56.50
N GLU A 278 3.21 17.65 57.49
CA GLU A 278 2.26 18.33 58.38
C GLU A 278 1.49 19.47 57.68
N ASN A 279 2.13 20.15 56.74
CA ASN A 279 1.57 21.30 56.01
C ASN A 279 0.84 20.89 54.73
N LEU A 280 1.11 19.68 54.19
CA LEU A 280 0.59 19.17 52.92
C LEU A 280 -0.91 19.44 52.72
N ASP A 281 -1.76 19.02 53.66
CA ASP A 281 -3.20 19.12 53.49
C ASP A 281 -3.70 20.58 53.48
N ARG A 282 -2.97 21.51 54.12
CA ARG A 282 -3.22 22.97 54.07
C ARG A 282 -2.74 23.57 52.76
N PHE A 283 -1.53 23.21 52.32
CA PHE A 283 -0.97 23.65 51.04
C PHE A 283 -1.90 23.28 49.88
N LEU A 284 -2.36 22.02 49.82
CA LEU A 284 -3.31 21.55 48.80
C LEU A 284 -4.62 22.39 48.77
N GLN A 285 -5.14 22.82 49.93
CA GLN A 285 -6.31 23.69 50.00
C GLN A 285 -6.05 25.11 49.48
N LYS A 286 -4.84 25.65 49.60
CA LYS A 286 -4.46 26.93 48.98
C LYS A 286 -4.37 26.79 47.46
N ILE A 287 -3.73 25.73 46.97
CA ILE A 287 -3.55 25.47 45.53
C ILE A 287 -4.89 25.38 44.79
N ARG A 288 -5.89 24.67 45.35
CA ARG A 288 -7.24 24.56 44.78
C ARG A 288 -7.97 25.89 44.54
N LYS A 289 -7.50 27.01 45.12
CA LYS A 289 -8.10 28.34 44.93
C LYS A 289 -7.46 29.14 43.78
N LEU A 290 -6.38 28.63 43.18
CA LEU A 290 -5.66 29.30 42.10
C LEU A 290 -6.31 29.10 40.72
N GLY A 291 -7.16 28.09 40.58
CA GLY A 291 -7.80 27.72 39.32
C GLY A 291 -8.88 26.67 39.52
N GLU A 292 -9.38 26.15 38.41
CA GLU A 292 -10.37 25.09 38.37
C GLU A 292 -9.66 23.73 38.47
N LEU A 293 -10.01 22.95 39.50
CA LEU A 293 -9.42 21.64 39.73
C LEU A 293 -9.97 20.62 38.72
N LYS A 294 -9.11 20.09 37.84
CA LYS A 294 -9.47 19.03 36.88
C LYS A 294 -9.27 17.64 37.47
N ASN A 295 -8.16 17.43 38.18
CA ASN A 295 -7.81 16.15 38.80
C ASN A 295 -7.02 16.34 40.08
N GLN A 296 -7.18 15.44 41.06
CA GLN A 296 -6.31 15.34 42.22
C GLN A 296 -6.18 13.91 42.71
N THR A 297 -4.95 13.44 42.84
CA THR A 297 -4.59 12.19 43.53
C THR A 297 -3.73 12.51 44.73
N LEU A 298 -3.99 11.84 45.86
CA LEU A 298 -3.19 11.91 47.08
C LEU A 298 -2.86 10.48 47.50
N GLY A 299 -1.58 10.13 47.50
CA GLY A 299 -1.09 8.85 47.98
C GLY A 299 -0.43 8.97 49.36
N THR A 300 -0.47 7.87 50.10
CA THR A 300 0.30 7.69 51.34
C THR A 300 0.76 6.25 51.40
N GLU A 301 2.07 6.04 51.54
CA GLU A 301 2.71 4.73 51.61
C GLU A 301 3.39 4.59 52.97
N ASP A 302 3.09 3.50 53.69
CA ASP A 302 3.72 3.19 54.97
C ASP A 302 4.93 2.26 54.74
N VAL A 303 6.13 2.86 54.76
CA VAL A 303 7.39 2.12 54.60
C VAL A 303 8.02 1.73 55.94
N THR A 304 7.33 1.95 57.08
CA THR A 304 7.89 1.74 58.44
C THR A 304 8.50 0.34 58.61
N LYS A 305 7.80 -0.71 58.17
CA LYS A 305 8.30 -2.08 58.27
C LYS A 305 9.53 -2.33 57.40
N ALA A 306 9.51 -1.88 56.15
CA ALA A 306 10.61 -2.07 55.21
C ALA A 306 11.86 -1.29 55.65
N TYR A 307 11.68 -0.05 56.10
CA TYR A 307 12.74 0.80 56.63
C TYR A 307 13.47 0.14 57.81
N PHE A 308 12.74 -0.33 58.83
CA PHE A 308 13.36 -0.94 60.00
C PHE A 308 13.96 -2.33 59.71
N ASP A 309 13.43 -3.10 58.75
CA ASP A 309 14.08 -4.34 58.29
C ASP A 309 15.42 -4.06 57.60
N THR A 310 15.46 -3.11 56.66
CA THR A 310 16.69 -2.71 55.96
C THR A 310 17.73 -2.13 56.93
N ASP A 311 17.33 -1.32 57.91
CA ASP A 311 18.24 -0.79 58.95
C ASP A 311 18.81 -1.92 59.85
N ALA A 312 18.00 -2.88 60.28
CA ALA A 312 18.46 -4.04 61.04
C ALA A 312 19.42 -4.92 60.21
N ARG A 313 19.13 -5.12 58.93
CA ARG A 313 19.99 -5.88 57.99
C ARG A 313 21.30 -5.16 57.71
N LEU A 314 21.28 -3.83 57.55
CA LEU A 314 22.48 -3.01 57.38
C LEU A 314 23.41 -3.08 58.60
N LYS A 315 22.86 -3.00 59.82
CA LYS A 315 23.63 -3.17 61.07
C LYS A 315 24.31 -4.55 61.14
N ASN A 316 23.58 -5.61 60.76
CA ASN A 316 24.13 -6.97 60.70
C ASN A 316 25.22 -7.11 59.62
N ALA A 317 25.05 -6.46 58.46
CA ALA A 317 26.03 -6.46 57.38
C ALA A 317 27.33 -5.76 57.79
N HIS A 318 27.29 -4.63 58.49
CA HIS A 318 28.48 -3.98 59.05
C HIS A 318 29.22 -4.87 60.08
N VAL A 319 28.50 -5.62 60.91
CA VAL A 319 29.12 -6.61 61.82
C VAL A 319 29.81 -7.74 61.03
N MET A 320 29.24 -8.16 59.90
CA MET A 320 29.87 -9.13 58.99
C MET A 320 31.11 -8.53 58.30
N GLU A 321 31.03 -7.30 57.80
CA GLU A 321 32.15 -6.57 57.19
C GLU A 321 33.34 -6.50 58.15
N GLN A 322 33.10 -6.10 59.40
CA GLN A 322 34.14 -6.02 60.43
C GLN A 322 34.78 -7.38 60.72
N ARG A 323 33.99 -8.47 60.80
CA ARG A 323 34.51 -9.84 60.96
C ARG A 323 35.36 -10.29 59.78
N LEU A 324 34.97 -9.94 58.55
CA LEU A 324 35.75 -10.23 57.33
C LEU A 324 37.07 -9.45 57.34
N ILE A 325 37.03 -8.16 57.67
CA ILE A 325 38.23 -7.31 57.84
C ILE A 325 39.17 -7.86 58.91
N ASP A 326 38.65 -8.28 60.07
CA ASP A 326 39.49 -8.81 61.15
C ASP A 326 40.05 -10.21 60.82
N MET A 327 39.34 -11.02 60.02
CA MET A 327 39.92 -12.23 59.41
C MET A 327 41.06 -11.93 58.44
N LEU A 328 40.97 -10.88 57.61
CA LEU A 328 42.06 -10.46 56.72
C LEU A 328 43.30 -9.98 57.51
N LYS A 329 43.10 -9.28 58.64
CA LYS A 329 44.21 -8.84 59.51
C LYS A 329 44.93 -9.97 60.25
N THR A 330 44.21 -11.05 60.57
CA THR A 330 44.71 -12.12 61.46
C THR A 330 45.13 -13.40 60.76
N LYS A 331 44.70 -13.65 59.52
CA LYS A 331 45.06 -14.87 58.77
C LYS A 331 46.41 -14.78 58.07
N THR A 332 47.36 -15.62 58.51
CA THR A 332 48.57 -15.98 57.77
C THR A 332 48.38 -17.28 56.97
N GLY A 333 47.39 -17.28 56.06
CA GLY A 333 46.91 -18.47 55.33
C GLY A 333 47.36 -18.58 53.86
N LYS A 334 46.75 -19.52 53.12
CA LYS A 334 46.97 -19.66 51.67
C LYS A 334 46.34 -18.48 50.92
N VAL A 335 46.97 -18.07 49.80
CA VAL A 335 46.49 -16.96 48.95
C VAL A 335 45.06 -17.19 48.44
N SER A 336 44.67 -18.44 48.17
CA SER A 336 43.28 -18.81 47.81
C SER A 336 42.25 -18.34 48.83
N ASP A 337 42.57 -18.48 50.12
CA ASP A 337 41.65 -18.27 51.22
C ASP A 337 41.53 -16.76 51.52
N LEU A 338 42.58 -16.00 51.24
CA LEU A 338 42.60 -14.54 51.28
C LEU A 338 41.71 -13.97 50.18
N LEU A 339 41.91 -14.39 48.92
CA LEU A 339 41.11 -13.97 47.77
C LEU A 339 39.62 -14.29 47.94
N GLN A 340 39.28 -15.40 48.59
CA GLN A 340 37.88 -15.73 48.89
C GLN A 340 37.26 -14.78 49.94
N VAL A 341 38.01 -14.42 50.99
CA VAL A 341 37.54 -13.45 52.00
C VAL A 341 37.44 -12.04 51.40
N GLU A 342 38.38 -11.63 50.53
CA GLU A 342 38.30 -10.37 49.79
C GLU A 342 37.08 -10.30 48.88
N LYS A 343 36.74 -11.40 48.18
CA LYS A 343 35.54 -11.48 47.34
C LYS A 343 34.25 -11.34 48.14
N GLU A 344 34.12 -12.04 49.28
CA GLU A 344 32.94 -11.89 50.14
C GLU A 344 32.90 -10.50 50.81
N LEU A 345 34.04 -9.90 51.15
CA LEU A 345 34.10 -8.52 51.67
C LEU A 345 33.63 -7.50 50.62
N ALA A 346 34.04 -7.64 49.36
CA ALA A 346 33.58 -6.78 48.27
C ALA A 346 32.06 -6.89 48.09
N ARG A 347 31.51 -8.10 48.11
CA ARG A 347 30.07 -8.36 48.05
C ARG A 347 29.32 -7.74 49.24
N VAL A 348 29.79 -7.94 50.47
CA VAL A 348 29.15 -7.38 51.67
C VAL A 348 29.15 -5.85 51.63
N ARG A 349 30.19 -5.21 51.09
CA ARG A 349 30.22 -3.76 50.86
C ARG A 349 29.20 -3.30 49.83
N GLU A 350 29.06 -4.00 48.71
CA GLU A 350 28.02 -3.70 47.71
C GLU A 350 26.60 -3.81 48.33
N GLU A 351 26.34 -4.84 49.14
CA GLU A 351 25.08 -5.00 49.87
C GLU A 351 24.86 -3.86 50.89
N ILE A 352 25.90 -3.43 51.60
CA ILE A 352 25.88 -2.28 52.53
C ILE A 352 25.56 -0.97 51.80
N GLU A 353 26.29 -0.65 50.73
CA GLU A 353 26.11 0.59 49.96
C GLU A 353 24.69 0.68 49.38
N LYS A 354 24.16 -0.44 48.87
CA LYS A 354 22.79 -0.53 48.39
C LYS A 354 21.77 -0.25 49.50
N MET A 355 21.88 -0.92 50.65
CA MET A 355 20.95 -0.72 51.78
C MET A 355 21.03 0.70 52.36
N GLN A 356 22.22 1.29 52.42
CA GLN A 356 22.40 2.71 52.79
C GLN A 356 21.73 3.65 51.79
N GLY A 357 21.82 3.35 50.49
CA GLY A 357 21.11 4.09 49.43
C GLY A 357 19.59 4.02 49.58
N GLU A 358 19.04 2.83 49.84
CA GLU A 358 17.59 2.62 50.07
C GLU A 358 17.08 3.39 51.30
N LEU A 359 17.78 3.33 52.44
CA LEU A 359 17.41 4.10 53.64
C LEU A 359 17.46 5.62 53.39
N LYS A 360 18.54 6.10 52.76
CA LYS A 360 18.69 7.53 52.43
C LYS A 360 17.61 8.02 51.46
N TYR A 361 17.18 7.17 50.52
CA TYR A 361 16.06 7.46 49.64
C TYR A 361 14.76 7.61 50.44
N TRP A 362 14.41 6.62 51.27
CA TRP A 362 13.19 6.70 52.09
C TRP A 362 13.20 7.88 53.06
N ASP A 363 14.32 8.18 53.72
CA ASP A 363 14.42 9.36 54.59
C ASP A 363 14.14 10.66 53.83
N SER A 364 14.63 10.81 52.59
CA SER A 364 14.34 11.99 51.76
C SER A 364 12.87 12.12 51.35
N GLN A 365 12.15 10.99 51.24
CA GLN A 365 10.72 10.94 50.86
C GLN A 365 9.77 11.03 52.07
N VAL A 366 10.23 10.65 53.26
CA VAL A 366 9.52 10.83 54.53
C VAL A 366 9.69 12.26 55.07
N GLN A 367 10.87 12.88 54.86
CA GLN A 367 11.12 14.26 55.28
C GLN A 367 10.25 15.29 54.53
N PHE A 368 9.98 15.07 53.24
CA PHE A 368 9.19 15.97 52.42
C PHE A 368 8.18 15.21 51.56
N ALA A 369 6.91 15.58 51.70
CA ALA A 369 5.88 15.22 50.75
C ALA A 369 6.18 15.86 49.38
N THR A 370 6.00 15.10 48.30
CA THR A 370 6.21 15.60 46.94
C THR A 370 4.88 15.97 46.32
N VAL A 371 4.70 17.26 46.00
CA VAL A 371 3.51 17.78 45.33
C VAL A 371 3.85 18.16 43.90
N THR A 372 3.27 17.45 42.94
CA THR A 372 3.41 17.70 41.51
C THR A 372 2.15 18.41 41.01
N ILE A 373 2.29 19.67 40.62
CA ILE A 373 1.20 20.53 40.17
C ILE A 373 1.34 20.74 38.67
N SER A 374 0.47 20.10 37.89
CA SER A 374 0.30 20.36 36.46
C SER A 374 -0.65 21.54 36.28
N LEU A 375 -0.20 22.55 35.53
CA LEU A 375 -0.93 23.79 35.27
C LEU A 375 -1.16 23.95 33.77
N ALA A 376 -2.38 24.29 33.37
CA ALA A 376 -2.72 24.66 32.00
C ALA A 376 -3.58 25.93 32.01
N GLU A 377 -3.28 26.90 31.15
CA GLU A 377 -4.16 28.06 30.99
C GLU A 377 -5.51 27.68 30.35
N LYS A 378 -6.58 28.40 30.71
CA LYS A 378 -7.90 28.26 30.07
C LYS A 378 -7.81 28.41 28.55
N ASP A 379 -8.72 27.76 27.85
CA ASP A 379 -8.84 27.81 26.38
C ASP A 379 -7.60 27.28 25.64
N MET A 380 -6.82 26.39 26.27
CA MET A 380 -5.63 25.77 25.66
C MET A 380 -5.95 24.99 24.37
N GLU A 381 -7.18 24.50 24.22
CA GLU A 381 -7.66 23.85 23.01
C GLU A 381 -8.14 24.81 21.91
N GLU A 382 -8.22 26.12 22.15
CA GLU A 382 -8.59 27.06 21.10
C GLU A 382 -7.42 27.28 20.11
N PRO A 383 -7.68 27.14 18.79
CA PRO A 383 -6.65 27.35 17.77
C PRO A 383 -6.40 28.84 17.53
N ALA A 384 -5.12 29.22 17.49
CA ALA A 384 -4.70 30.62 17.27
C ALA A 384 -5.13 31.15 15.90
N ALA A 385 -5.03 30.26 14.92
CA ALA A 385 -5.27 30.51 13.52
C ALA A 385 -5.64 29.18 12.84
N PHE A 386 -6.30 29.28 11.70
CA PHE A 386 -6.49 28.16 10.79
C PHE A 386 -5.68 28.39 9.52
N LEU A 387 -4.79 27.46 9.21
CA LEU A 387 -4.11 27.39 7.94
C LEU A 387 -4.97 26.56 6.97
N ILE A 388 -5.52 27.20 5.96
CA ILE A 388 -6.19 26.54 4.86
C ILE A 388 -5.15 26.12 3.84
N LYS A 389 -4.98 24.81 3.66
CA LYS A 389 -4.22 24.22 2.56
C LYS A 389 -5.19 23.82 1.45
N GLU A 390 -4.81 24.13 0.22
CA GLU A 390 -5.60 23.77 -0.96
C GLU A 390 -4.74 22.94 -1.90
N ARG A 391 -5.29 21.81 -2.35
CA ARG A 391 -4.71 20.95 -3.38
C ARG A 391 -5.67 20.87 -4.55
N SER A 392 -5.25 21.33 -5.72
CA SER A 392 -6.01 21.25 -6.96
C SER A 392 -5.34 20.25 -7.90
N GLN A 393 -6.12 19.30 -8.42
CA GLN A 393 -5.70 18.33 -9.44
C GLN A 393 -6.38 18.69 -10.77
N LEU A 394 -5.61 18.72 -11.85
CA LEU A 394 -6.06 19.11 -13.18
C LEU A 394 -5.50 18.16 -14.25
N ALA A 395 -6.37 17.39 -14.88
CA ALA A 395 -6.02 16.56 -16.04
C ALA A 395 -6.46 17.27 -17.34
N LEU A 396 -5.52 17.37 -18.29
CA LEU A 396 -5.71 18.02 -19.59
C LEU A 396 -5.39 17.07 -20.75
N TYR A 397 -6.20 17.13 -21.80
CA TYR A 397 -5.85 16.62 -23.11
C TYR A 397 -5.35 17.75 -24.02
N ALA A 398 -4.29 17.46 -24.75
CA ALA A 398 -3.51 18.40 -25.54
C ALA A 398 -3.18 17.82 -26.93
N PRO A 399 -3.23 18.61 -28.02
CA PRO A 399 -2.73 18.15 -29.32
C PRO A 399 -1.20 18.10 -29.33
N ASP A 400 -0.55 19.09 -28.70
CA ASP A 400 0.89 19.17 -28.50
C ASP A 400 1.22 19.31 -27.01
N VAL A 401 1.58 18.19 -26.40
CA VAL A 401 1.93 18.09 -24.96
C VAL A 401 3.22 18.84 -24.65
N GLU A 402 4.20 18.86 -25.57
CA GLU A 402 5.49 19.48 -25.34
C GLU A 402 5.39 21.01 -25.40
N LYS A 403 4.63 21.55 -26.37
CA LYS A 403 4.31 22.97 -26.40
C LYS A 403 3.58 23.42 -25.14
N ILE A 404 2.52 22.71 -24.73
CA ILE A 404 1.71 23.12 -23.57
C ILE A 404 2.49 22.97 -22.25
N TYR A 405 3.32 21.94 -22.11
CA TYR A 405 4.29 21.82 -21.01
C TYR A 405 5.23 23.03 -20.93
N ASN A 406 5.79 23.46 -22.05
CA ASN A 406 6.66 24.63 -22.11
C ASN A 406 5.91 25.95 -21.85
N ASP A 407 4.67 26.10 -22.37
CA ASP A 407 3.81 27.26 -22.09
C ASP A 407 3.52 27.37 -20.58
N ILE A 408 3.18 26.26 -19.91
CA ILE A 408 2.93 26.23 -18.45
C ILE A 408 4.22 26.50 -17.66
N LYS A 409 5.36 25.96 -18.10
CA LYS A 409 6.66 26.25 -17.49
C LYS A 409 7.05 27.73 -17.63
N ALA A 410 6.69 28.37 -18.74
CA ALA A 410 6.90 29.79 -18.97
C ALA A 410 6.01 30.65 -18.05
N LEU A 411 4.75 30.28 -17.81
CA LEU A 411 3.87 30.96 -16.84
C LEU A 411 4.54 31.07 -15.47
N ALA A 412 5.02 29.94 -14.91
CA ALA A 412 5.68 29.93 -13.61
C ALA A 412 7.02 30.70 -13.60
N SER A 413 7.71 30.78 -14.74
CA SER A 413 8.97 31.51 -14.89
C SER A 413 8.78 33.03 -15.08
N SER A 414 7.59 33.44 -15.54
CA SER A 414 7.21 34.85 -15.75
C SER A 414 6.64 35.53 -14.50
N GLY A 415 6.18 34.75 -13.52
CA GLY A 415 5.65 35.26 -12.25
C GLY A 415 6.75 35.75 -11.31
N SER A 416 6.48 36.83 -10.56
CA SER A 416 7.45 37.48 -9.66
C SER A 416 7.67 36.70 -8.35
N GLY A 417 8.15 35.45 -8.44
CA GLY A 417 8.40 34.57 -7.29
C GLY A 417 7.14 34.01 -6.59
N ARG A 418 5.95 34.27 -7.15
CA ARG A 418 4.65 33.85 -6.59
C ARG A 418 4.26 32.43 -6.98
N MET A 419 4.80 31.92 -8.09
CA MET A 419 4.72 30.53 -8.54
C MET A 419 6.05 29.85 -8.28
N GLN A 420 6.02 28.58 -7.88
CA GLN A 420 7.20 27.75 -7.75
C GLN A 420 6.89 26.36 -8.29
N ILE A 421 7.59 25.92 -9.34
CA ILE A 421 7.51 24.53 -9.81
C ILE A 421 8.26 23.66 -8.82
N THR A 422 7.59 22.63 -8.30
CA THR A 422 8.13 21.61 -7.40
C THR A 422 8.53 20.35 -8.16
N ASN A 423 7.75 19.97 -9.18
CA ASN A 423 8.08 18.89 -10.11
C ASN A 423 7.63 19.29 -11.53
N ALA A 424 8.41 18.91 -12.54
CA ALA A 424 8.04 19.06 -13.94
C ALA A 424 8.76 17.99 -14.76
N GLN A 425 8.00 17.06 -15.33
CA GLN A 425 8.49 15.90 -16.06
C GLN A 425 7.74 15.77 -17.39
N LEU A 426 8.49 15.56 -18.46
CA LEU A 426 7.97 15.21 -19.78
C LEU A 426 8.39 13.76 -20.06
N ASN A 427 7.41 12.86 -20.02
CA ASN A 427 7.62 11.44 -20.28
C ASN A 427 7.39 11.12 -21.77
N ARG A 428 8.25 10.27 -22.33
CA ARG A 428 8.11 9.71 -23.68
C ARG A 428 8.29 8.20 -23.57
N ASP A 429 7.22 7.43 -23.77
CA ASP A 429 7.32 5.97 -23.73
C ASP A 429 7.86 5.37 -25.04
N TYR A 430 8.27 4.11 -25.01
CA TYR A 430 8.78 3.39 -26.18
C TYR A 430 7.74 3.21 -27.31
N SER A 431 6.45 3.45 -27.06
CA SER A 431 5.40 3.49 -28.08
C SER A 431 5.22 4.89 -28.70
N GLY A 432 6.09 5.85 -28.35
CA GLY A 432 6.03 7.23 -28.84
C GLY A 432 4.93 8.08 -28.19
N ARG A 433 4.28 7.60 -27.12
CA ARG A 433 3.31 8.39 -26.36
C ARG A 433 4.06 9.40 -25.51
N ILE A 434 3.66 10.65 -25.64
CA ILE A 434 4.16 11.76 -24.84
C ILE A 434 3.08 12.13 -23.83
N SER A 435 3.48 12.27 -22.57
CA SER A 435 2.67 12.82 -21.48
C SER A 435 3.55 13.70 -20.59
N ALA A 436 2.96 14.67 -19.91
CA ALA A 436 3.68 15.51 -18.97
C ALA A 436 2.97 15.58 -17.62
N THR A 437 3.75 15.68 -16.55
CA THR A 437 3.27 15.90 -15.18
C THR A 437 3.99 17.10 -14.59
N MET A 438 3.23 17.97 -13.92
CA MET A 438 3.76 19.18 -13.28
C MET A 438 3.10 19.40 -11.93
N SER A 439 3.89 19.63 -10.90
CA SER A 439 3.44 20.02 -9.56
C SER A 439 4.00 21.40 -9.24
N MET A 440 3.15 22.34 -8.85
CA MET A 440 3.57 23.70 -8.51
C MET A 440 2.85 24.27 -7.29
N LEU A 441 3.55 25.11 -6.55
CA LEU A 441 3.03 25.89 -5.44
C LEU A 441 2.72 27.31 -5.94
N ILE A 442 1.47 27.74 -5.77
CA ILE A 442 0.94 29.01 -6.25
C ILE A 442 0.51 29.88 -5.06
N ALA A 443 0.83 31.17 -5.08
CA ALA A 443 0.28 32.13 -4.12
C ALA A 443 -1.26 32.16 -4.20
N PRO A 444 -2.00 32.12 -3.06
CA PRO A 444 -3.45 31.96 -3.04
C PRO A 444 -4.24 33.16 -3.60
N GLU A 445 -3.57 34.27 -3.90
CA GLU A 445 -4.13 35.43 -4.60
C GLU A 445 -4.12 35.28 -6.13
N GLU A 446 -3.27 34.39 -6.67
CA GLU A 446 -3.08 34.17 -8.11
C GLU A 446 -3.53 32.78 -8.57
N SER A 447 -3.94 31.89 -7.64
CA SER A 447 -4.37 30.51 -7.93
C SER A 447 -5.49 30.44 -8.97
N ASP A 448 -6.57 31.21 -8.78
CA ASP A 448 -7.73 31.19 -9.68
C ASP A 448 -7.35 31.62 -11.11
N ALA A 449 -6.51 32.65 -11.23
CA ALA A 449 -6.04 33.17 -12.52
C ALA A 449 -5.10 32.18 -13.22
N VAL A 450 -4.16 31.56 -12.49
CA VAL A 450 -3.24 30.55 -13.04
C VAL A 450 -4.01 29.30 -13.43
N ILE A 451 -4.91 28.79 -12.59
CA ILE A 451 -5.75 27.61 -12.88
C ILE A 451 -6.63 27.87 -14.10
N ALA A 452 -7.29 29.04 -14.20
CA ALA A 452 -8.07 29.41 -15.38
C ALA A 452 -7.20 29.48 -16.65
N ARG A 453 -5.98 30.04 -16.54
CA ARG A 453 -5.05 30.10 -17.68
C ARG A 453 -4.61 28.71 -18.13
N VAL A 454 -4.24 27.82 -17.21
CA VAL A 454 -3.86 26.44 -17.50
C VAL A 454 -5.03 25.65 -18.10
N LYS A 455 -6.25 25.80 -17.56
CA LYS A 455 -7.48 25.23 -18.15
C LYS A 455 -7.75 25.72 -19.58
N SER A 456 -7.28 26.91 -19.98
CA SER A 456 -7.43 27.43 -21.34
C SER A 456 -6.43 26.87 -22.36
N LEU A 457 -5.40 26.12 -21.92
CA LEU A 457 -4.35 25.59 -22.80
C LEU A 457 -4.69 24.22 -23.42
N GLY A 458 -5.67 23.49 -22.87
CA GLY A 458 -6.08 22.17 -23.36
C GLY A 458 -7.49 21.81 -22.88
N ARG A 459 -8.02 20.67 -23.34
CA ARG A 459 -9.34 20.19 -22.92
C ARG A 459 -9.25 19.64 -21.49
N VAL A 460 -10.11 20.10 -20.58
CA VAL A 460 -10.17 19.58 -19.20
C VAL A 460 -10.84 18.21 -19.18
N GLU A 461 -10.09 17.18 -18.77
CA GLU A 461 -10.64 15.85 -18.46
C GLU A 461 -11.26 15.83 -17.06
N ASN A 462 -10.49 16.27 -16.06
CA ASN A 462 -10.91 16.30 -14.67
C ASN A 462 -10.30 17.52 -13.97
N PHE A 463 -11.08 18.19 -13.13
CA PHE A 463 -10.62 19.19 -12.19
C PHE A 463 -11.25 18.94 -10.83
N GLN A 464 -10.41 18.78 -9.81
CA GLN A 464 -10.83 18.56 -8.43
C GLN A 464 -10.00 19.42 -7.49
N THR A 465 -10.67 20.13 -6.59
CA THR A 465 -10.03 20.92 -5.53
C THR A 465 -10.38 20.31 -4.18
N GLN A 466 -9.37 20.05 -3.37
CA GLN A 466 -9.47 19.59 -2.00
C GLN A 466 -8.96 20.68 -1.06
N THR A 467 -9.71 20.98 -0.01
CA THR A 467 -9.39 22.03 0.95
C THR A 467 -9.30 21.43 2.34
N GLU A 468 -8.14 21.60 2.98
CA GLU A 468 -7.81 21.05 4.29
C GLU A 468 -7.61 22.21 5.28
N ARG A 469 -8.40 22.25 6.36
CA ARG A 469 -8.33 23.30 7.39
C ARG A 469 -7.54 22.79 8.59
N ILE A 470 -6.30 23.27 8.75
CA ILE A 470 -5.38 22.84 9.81
C ILE A 470 -5.34 23.90 10.92
N ALA A 471 -5.56 23.47 12.17
CA ALA A 471 -5.40 24.31 13.35
C ALA A 471 -3.91 24.63 13.63
N GLN A 472 -3.58 25.90 13.90
CA GLN A 472 -2.27 26.31 14.40
C GLN A 472 -2.34 26.52 15.91
N GLY A 473 -1.88 25.52 16.67
CA GLY A 473 -2.14 25.42 18.11
C GLY A 473 -3.58 24.95 18.40
N GLY A 474 -3.83 24.58 19.66
CA GLY A 474 -5.14 24.06 20.07
C GLY A 474 -5.53 22.73 19.41
N SER A 475 -6.82 22.41 19.51
CA SER A 475 -7.46 21.22 18.94
C SER A 475 -8.22 21.57 17.66
N PRO A 476 -8.10 20.79 16.57
CA PRO A 476 -8.89 21.00 15.37
C PRO A 476 -10.39 20.70 15.58
N ALA A 477 -10.76 20.04 16.68
CA ALA A 477 -12.14 19.72 17.04
C ALA A 477 -12.86 20.87 17.78
N ALA A 478 -12.16 21.97 18.11
CA ALA A 478 -12.75 23.18 18.69
C ALA A 478 -13.61 23.92 17.64
N ALA A 479 -14.82 23.40 17.41
CA ALA A 479 -15.77 23.93 16.47
C ALA A 479 -16.35 25.26 16.99
N GLY A 480 -15.96 26.38 16.38
CA GLY A 480 -16.60 27.67 16.63
C GLY A 480 -15.71 28.79 17.17
N SER A 481 -14.37 28.69 17.13
CA SER A 481 -13.49 29.81 17.45
C SER A 481 -13.61 30.92 16.37
N GLU A 482 -14.64 31.76 16.50
CA GLU A 482 -14.99 32.89 15.63
C GLU A 482 -13.85 33.93 15.52
N ASN A 483 -12.95 33.94 16.50
CA ASN A 483 -11.79 34.82 16.61
C ASN A 483 -10.49 34.28 15.97
N ALA A 484 -10.46 33.01 15.52
CA ALA A 484 -9.24 32.40 14.99
C ALA A 484 -8.91 32.91 13.58
N LYS A 485 -7.72 33.50 13.40
CA LYS A 485 -7.32 34.12 12.14
C LYS A 485 -7.21 33.07 11.02
N ILE A 486 -7.93 33.27 9.92
CA ILE A 486 -7.82 32.40 8.74
C ILE A 486 -6.63 32.86 7.90
N LYS A 487 -5.67 31.97 7.66
CA LYS A 487 -4.53 32.17 6.75
C LYS A 487 -4.62 31.13 5.65
N ARG A 488 -4.42 31.52 4.39
CA ARG A 488 -4.26 30.59 3.27
C ARG A 488 -2.79 30.25 3.10
N ASP A 489 -2.49 28.98 2.88
CA ASP A 489 -1.16 28.52 2.46
C ASP A 489 -1.03 28.68 0.93
N LYS A 490 0.15 28.35 0.37
CA LYS A 490 0.29 28.19 -1.08
C LYS A 490 -0.60 27.05 -1.57
N VAL A 491 -1.27 27.25 -2.71
CA VAL A 491 -2.09 26.25 -3.39
C VAL A 491 -1.18 25.28 -4.13
N GLU A 492 -1.33 23.99 -3.89
CA GLU A 492 -0.63 22.93 -4.60
C GLU A 492 -1.43 22.54 -5.85
N LEU A 493 -0.96 22.92 -7.04
CA LEU A 493 -1.58 22.54 -8.31
C LEU A 493 -0.79 21.41 -8.96
N ASN A 494 -1.44 20.26 -9.10
CA ASN A 494 -0.94 19.07 -9.79
C ASN A 494 -1.62 18.95 -11.16
N ILE A 495 -0.83 19.02 -12.23
CA ILE A 495 -1.27 19.02 -13.62
C ILE A 495 -0.77 17.75 -14.30
N THR A 496 -1.66 17.03 -14.98
CA THR A 496 -1.34 15.92 -15.89
C THR A 496 -1.78 16.29 -17.29
N ILE A 497 -0.91 16.09 -18.28
CA ILE A 497 -1.13 16.48 -19.67
C ILE A 497 -0.91 15.26 -20.56
N SER A 498 -1.94 14.87 -21.31
CA SER A 498 -1.96 13.68 -22.17
C SER A 498 -2.31 14.05 -23.61
N ARG A 499 -1.95 13.23 -24.61
CA ARG A 499 -2.39 13.49 -26.00
C ARG A 499 -3.88 13.21 -26.18
N GLU A 500 -4.57 14.06 -26.95
CA GLU A 500 -5.98 13.87 -27.38
C GLU A 500 -6.26 12.49 -28.02
N GLU A 501 -5.24 11.85 -28.60
CA GLU A 501 -5.35 10.50 -29.18
C GLU A 501 -5.58 9.40 -28.13
N GLN A 502 -5.12 9.63 -26.89
CA GLN A 502 -5.24 8.73 -25.75
C GLN A 502 -6.60 8.89 -25.03
N GLU A 503 -7.33 9.94 -25.37
CA GLU A 503 -8.62 10.27 -24.78
C GLU A 503 -9.67 9.20 -25.10
N GLN A 504 -10.36 8.75 -24.05
CA GLN A 504 -11.44 7.77 -24.17
C GLN A 504 -12.73 8.44 -24.67
N ALA A 505 -13.45 7.76 -25.55
CA ALA A 505 -14.74 8.26 -26.04
C ALA A 505 -15.79 8.28 -24.92
N PHE A 506 -16.39 9.45 -24.69
CA PHE A 506 -17.50 9.63 -23.74
C PHE A 506 -18.79 8.96 -24.25
N GLN A 507 -18.97 8.97 -25.58
CA GLN A 507 -20.04 8.25 -26.27
C GLN A 507 -19.46 7.48 -27.46
N GLN A 508 -19.87 6.23 -27.63
CA GLN A 508 -19.60 5.43 -28.81
C GLN A 508 -20.90 5.19 -29.56
N THR A 509 -20.90 5.48 -30.86
CA THR A 509 -22.07 5.27 -31.74
C THR A 509 -21.65 4.37 -32.89
N SER A 510 -22.42 3.34 -33.20
CA SER A 510 -22.25 2.57 -34.43
C SER A 510 -23.53 2.65 -35.26
N LEU A 511 -23.40 2.85 -36.57
CA LEU A 511 -24.53 2.97 -37.49
C LEU A 511 -24.14 2.51 -38.90
N ARG A 512 -25.14 2.14 -39.70
CA ARG A 512 -24.96 1.72 -41.10
C ARG A 512 -25.72 2.69 -42.00
N ILE A 513 -25.12 3.10 -43.13
CA ILE A 513 -25.78 3.97 -44.11
C ILE A 513 -25.92 3.21 -45.42
N ARG A 514 -27.15 2.99 -45.86
CA ARG A 514 -27.46 2.41 -47.17
C ARG A 514 -27.50 3.50 -48.23
N THR A 515 -26.70 3.36 -49.28
CA THR A 515 -26.56 4.33 -50.39
C THR A 515 -26.57 3.62 -51.76
N SER A 516 -26.74 4.40 -52.82
CA SER A 516 -26.52 3.99 -54.22
C SER A 516 -25.05 4.14 -54.67
N SER A 517 -24.28 5.03 -54.04
CA SER A 517 -22.88 5.34 -54.36
C SER A 517 -22.08 5.43 -53.06
N VAL A 518 -21.10 4.53 -52.87
CA VAL A 518 -20.37 4.42 -51.59
C VAL A 518 -19.15 5.33 -51.58
N ASP A 519 -18.40 5.45 -52.67
CA ASP A 519 -17.20 6.32 -52.73
C ASP A 519 -17.54 7.81 -52.57
N GLU A 520 -18.55 8.30 -53.30
CA GLU A 520 -19.00 9.70 -53.20
C GLU A 520 -19.53 10.00 -51.79
N LYS A 521 -20.40 9.13 -51.24
CA LYS A 521 -20.95 9.37 -49.89
C LYS A 521 -19.94 9.17 -48.77
N ALA A 522 -18.92 8.33 -48.96
CA ALA A 522 -17.78 8.27 -48.03
C ALA A 522 -16.92 9.54 -48.09
N LYS A 523 -16.82 10.22 -49.24
CA LYS A 523 -16.15 11.54 -49.36
C LYS A 523 -16.98 12.65 -48.72
N ASP A 524 -18.27 12.74 -49.04
CA ASP A 524 -19.21 13.68 -48.43
C ASP A 524 -19.19 13.57 -46.90
N LEU A 525 -19.17 12.35 -46.36
CA LEU A 525 -19.15 12.07 -44.94
C LEU A 525 -17.89 12.58 -44.23
N ARG A 526 -16.73 12.59 -44.88
CA ARG A 526 -15.50 13.22 -44.33
C ARG A 526 -15.66 14.74 -44.28
N ALA A 527 -16.12 15.36 -45.37
CA ALA A 527 -16.34 16.80 -45.44
C ALA A 527 -17.40 17.29 -44.43
N VAL A 528 -18.46 16.51 -44.22
CA VAL A 528 -19.47 16.75 -43.18
C VAL A 528 -18.88 16.64 -41.78
N ALA A 529 -18.06 15.63 -41.51
CA ALA A 529 -17.38 15.48 -40.22
C ALA A 529 -16.43 16.65 -39.92
N GLU A 530 -15.58 17.00 -40.88
CA GLU A 530 -14.64 18.13 -40.77
C GLU A 530 -15.38 19.46 -40.54
N LYS A 531 -16.49 19.70 -41.25
CA LYS A 531 -17.34 20.89 -41.07
C LYS A 531 -17.98 20.97 -39.68
N GLN A 532 -18.20 19.83 -39.01
CA GLN A 532 -18.69 19.76 -37.62
C GLN A 532 -17.55 19.69 -36.59
N GLY A 533 -16.31 20.03 -36.96
CA GLY A 533 -15.14 19.99 -36.07
C GLY A 533 -14.71 18.57 -35.66
N GLY A 534 -15.17 17.56 -36.39
CA GLY A 534 -14.77 16.17 -36.22
C GLY A 534 -13.51 15.82 -37.03
N ARG A 535 -12.81 14.77 -36.61
CA ARG A 535 -11.63 14.20 -37.29
C ARG A 535 -11.91 12.76 -37.69
N VAL A 536 -11.46 12.38 -38.89
CA VAL A 536 -11.52 11.00 -39.38
C VAL A 536 -10.33 10.23 -38.80
N ARG A 537 -10.58 9.23 -37.94
CA ARG A 537 -9.52 8.39 -37.35
C ARG A 537 -8.98 7.37 -38.36
N SER A 538 -9.88 6.75 -39.10
CA SER A 538 -9.52 5.82 -40.19
C SER A 538 -10.70 5.66 -41.15
N SER A 539 -10.39 5.29 -42.38
CA SER A 539 -11.39 4.95 -43.38
C SER A 539 -10.87 3.81 -44.25
N THR A 540 -11.64 2.73 -44.36
CA THR A 540 -11.32 1.60 -45.23
C THR A 540 -12.41 1.45 -46.28
N PHE A 541 -12.01 1.14 -47.52
CA PHE A 541 -12.90 0.86 -48.64
C PHE A 541 -12.63 -0.54 -49.16
N SER A 542 -13.69 -1.29 -49.47
CA SER A 542 -13.63 -2.60 -50.10
C SER A 542 -14.72 -2.71 -51.17
N ARG A 543 -14.42 -3.44 -52.25
CA ARG A 543 -15.38 -3.79 -53.29
C ARG A 543 -15.31 -5.31 -53.51
N ASP A 544 -16.43 -6.00 -53.28
CA ASP A 544 -16.54 -7.44 -53.51
C ASP A 544 -16.48 -7.75 -55.02
N PRO A 545 -16.02 -8.95 -55.43
CA PRO A 545 -16.12 -9.42 -56.81
C PRO A 545 -17.56 -9.41 -57.37
N ASN A 546 -18.56 -9.47 -56.49
CA ASN A 546 -19.98 -9.39 -56.82
C ASN A 546 -20.50 -7.94 -57.02
N GLY A 547 -19.60 -6.95 -57.12
CA GLY A 547 -19.93 -5.54 -57.36
C GLY A 547 -20.53 -4.80 -56.15
N ARG A 548 -20.44 -5.35 -54.94
CA ARG A 548 -20.89 -4.69 -53.70
C ARG A 548 -19.78 -3.81 -53.15
N GLU A 549 -20.12 -2.59 -52.77
CA GLU A 549 -19.19 -1.64 -52.17
C GLU A 549 -19.44 -1.48 -50.67
N LEU A 550 -18.36 -1.36 -49.92
CA LEU A 550 -18.36 -1.14 -48.48
C LEU A 550 -17.31 -0.10 -48.11
N ALA A 551 -17.70 0.92 -47.34
CA ALA A 551 -16.76 1.80 -46.67
C ALA A 551 -17.03 1.78 -45.16
N ASN A 552 -15.99 1.55 -44.36
CA ASN A 552 -16.04 1.78 -42.92
C ASN A 552 -15.33 3.10 -42.63
N VAL A 553 -15.96 4.00 -41.89
CA VAL A 553 -15.40 5.30 -41.52
C VAL A 553 -15.53 5.48 -40.02
N TRP A 554 -14.39 5.74 -39.36
CA TRP A 554 -14.32 6.02 -37.94
C TRP A 554 -14.12 7.51 -37.74
N LEU A 555 -15.08 8.18 -37.13
CA LEU A 555 -15.06 9.61 -36.83
C LEU A 555 -14.91 9.83 -35.32
N ARG A 556 -14.24 10.92 -34.93
CA ARG A 556 -14.26 11.47 -33.57
C ARG A 556 -14.78 12.90 -33.63
N VAL A 557 -15.85 13.23 -32.92
CA VAL A 557 -16.56 14.51 -32.99
C VAL A 557 -16.83 15.05 -31.57
N PRO A 558 -16.71 16.36 -31.29
CA PRO A 558 -17.12 16.92 -30.00
C PRO A 558 -18.62 16.73 -29.74
N MET A 559 -19.01 16.37 -28.51
CA MET A 559 -20.39 16.12 -28.10
C MET A 559 -21.34 17.27 -28.42
N LYS A 560 -20.90 18.53 -28.31
CA LYS A 560 -21.66 19.73 -28.71
C LYS A 560 -22.12 19.72 -30.17
N ASN A 561 -21.32 19.12 -31.06
CA ASN A 561 -21.59 19.07 -32.50
C ASN A 561 -22.17 17.73 -32.96
N TYR A 562 -22.20 16.72 -32.07
CA TYR A 562 -22.76 15.40 -32.34
C TYR A 562 -24.23 15.43 -32.84
N PRO A 563 -25.18 16.20 -32.24
CA PRO A 563 -26.56 16.24 -32.72
C PRO A 563 -26.67 16.77 -34.16
N THR A 564 -25.93 17.84 -34.47
CA THR A 564 -25.87 18.46 -35.81
C THR A 564 -25.27 17.50 -36.84
N LEU A 565 -24.23 16.74 -36.45
CA LEU A 565 -23.67 15.71 -37.31
C LEU A 565 -24.69 14.60 -37.59
N MET A 566 -25.36 14.07 -36.57
CA MET A 566 -26.37 13.02 -36.75
C MET A 566 -27.50 13.47 -37.71
N GLN A 567 -28.01 14.69 -37.57
CA GLN A 567 -28.99 15.26 -38.51
C GLN A 567 -28.46 15.36 -39.95
N SER A 568 -27.17 15.66 -40.12
CA SER A 568 -26.57 15.72 -41.47
C SER A 568 -26.34 14.34 -42.10
N LEU A 569 -26.19 13.27 -41.31
CA LEU A 569 -26.03 11.90 -41.83
C LEU A 569 -27.30 11.36 -42.52
N ASP A 570 -28.48 11.79 -42.09
CA ASP A 570 -29.76 11.43 -42.73
C ASP A 570 -29.85 11.90 -44.20
N SER A 571 -29.07 12.92 -44.58
CA SER A 571 -28.97 13.40 -45.97
C SER A 571 -28.07 12.54 -46.88
N LEU A 572 -27.24 11.66 -46.30
CA LEU A 572 -26.26 10.86 -47.03
C LEU A 572 -26.79 9.48 -47.47
N GLY A 573 -27.91 9.04 -46.91
CA GLY A 573 -28.55 7.76 -47.24
C GLY A 573 -29.47 7.30 -46.12
N LYS A 574 -30.02 6.08 -46.26
CA LYS A 574 -30.89 5.53 -45.21
C LYS A 574 -30.03 5.01 -44.05
N VAL A 575 -30.13 5.67 -42.91
CA VAL A 575 -29.48 5.27 -41.66
C VAL A 575 -30.21 4.06 -41.05
N GLU A 576 -29.45 3.03 -40.65
CA GLU A 576 -29.95 1.76 -40.11
C GLU A 576 -29.04 1.26 -38.97
N ASN A 577 -29.61 0.47 -38.05
CA ASN A 577 -28.91 -0.18 -36.94
C ASN A 577 -28.06 0.77 -36.05
N VAL A 578 -28.61 1.94 -35.72
CA VAL A 578 -27.96 2.89 -34.80
C VAL A 578 -27.91 2.30 -33.39
N THR A 579 -26.70 2.10 -32.87
CA THR A 579 -26.45 1.69 -31.48
C THR A 579 -25.63 2.78 -30.81
N VAL A 580 -26.07 3.24 -29.63
CA VAL A 580 -25.37 4.26 -28.84
C VAL A 580 -25.01 3.67 -27.48
N GLN A 581 -23.76 3.84 -27.08
CA GLN A 581 -23.23 3.50 -25.76
C GLN A 581 -22.65 4.78 -25.16
N ARG A 582 -23.06 5.16 -23.95
CA ARG A 582 -22.58 6.36 -23.24
C ARG A 582 -21.96 5.95 -21.90
N GLN A 583 -20.86 6.60 -21.52
CA GLN A 583 -20.29 6.49 -20.19
C GLN A 583 -20.73 7.65 -19.31
N ASP A 584 -21.76 7.43 -18.50
CA ASP A 584 -22.17 8.43 -17.49
C ASP A 584 -21.16 8.43 -16.33
N ARG A 585 -20.36 9.49 -16.21
CA ARG A 585 -19.32 9.65 -15.17
C ARG A 585 -19.80 10.62 -14.09
N THR A 586 -20.37 10.08 -13.01
CA THR A 586 -20.86 10.89 -11.88
C THR A 586 -19.71 11.46 -11.04
N GLY A 587 -19.81 12.73 -10.64
CA GLY A 587 -18.99 13.30 -9.55
C GLY A 587 -17.67 14.00 -9.95
N THR A 588 -17.44 14.30 -11.23
CA THR A 588 -16.28 15.09 -11.69
C THR A 588 -16.72 16.30 -12.52
N GLN A 589 -16.02 17.42 -12.41
CA GLN A 589 -16.33 18.64 -13.17
C GLN A 589 -15.72 18.53 -14.58
N ILE A 590 -16.25 17.60 -15.38
CA ILE A 590 -15.84 17.34 -16.77
C ILE A 590 -16.48 18.38 -17.69
N ASP A 591 -15.74 18.84 -18.71
CA ASP A 591 -16.32 19.54 -19.86
C ASP A 591 -17.03 18.54 -20.80
N GLU A 592 -18.24 18.13 -20.43
CA GLU A 592 -19.06 17.18 -21.22
C GLU A 592 -19.35 17.71 -22.63
N ALA A 593 -19.52 19.02 -22.80
CA ALA A 593 -19.87 19.63 -24.08
C ALA A 593 -18.76 19.42 -25.13
N ASN A 594 -17.50 19.49 -24.72
CA ASN A 594 -16.35 19.25 -25.60
C ASN A 594 -15.83 17.81 -25.55
N ALA A 595 -16.52 16.87 -24.87
CA ALA A 595 -16.09 15.47 -24.81
C ALA A 595 -16.15 14.77 -26.19
N PRO A 596 -15.26 13.80 -26.48
CA PRO A 596 -15.27 13.09 -27.76
C PRO A 596 -16.38 12.04 -27.84
N ALA A 597 -17.17 12.11 -28.90
CA ALA A 597 -17.99 11.02 -29.40
C ALA A 597 -17.26 10.29 -30.53
N ASP A 598 -16.98 9.00 -30.36
CA ASP A 598 -16.46 8.13 -31.43
C ASP A 598 -17.64 7.51 -32.18
N ILE A 599 -17.63 7.62 -33.52
CA ILE A 599 -18.73 7.18 -34.39
C ILE A 599 -18.17 6.23 -35.46
N SER A 600 -18.65 4.99 -35.46
CA SER A 600 -18.32 3.96 -36.43
C SER A 600 -19.43 3.88 -37.48
N ILE A 601 -19.14 4.26 -38.71
CA ILE A 601 -20.11 4.35 -39.79
C ILE A 601 -19.76 3.34 -40.88
N GLN A 602 -20.69 2.42 -41.16
CA GLN A 602 -20.57 1.45 -42.25
C GLN A 602 -21.48 1.83 -43.41
N VAL A 603 -20.90 2.46 -44.43
CA VAL A 603 -21.58 2.83 -45.67
C VAL A 603 -21.58 1.63 -46.62
N TYR A 604 -22.73 1.27 -47.19
CA TYR A 604 -22.83 0.10 -48.07
C TYR A 604 -23.80 0.30 -49.24
N SER A 605 -23.46 -0.28 -50.39
CA SER A 605 -24.27 -0.25 -51.61
C SER A 605 -25.48 -1.18 -51.51
N GLN A 606 -26.60 -0.82 -52.13
CA GLN A 606 -27.64 -1.80 -52.44
C GLN A 606 -27.06 -2.91 -53.32
N GLY A 607 -27.10 -4.17 -52.87
CA GLY A 607 -26.55 -5.28 -53.65
C GLY A 607 -27.40 -5.55 -54.88
N ASN A 608 -26.74 -5.73 -56.04
CA ASN A 608 -27.42 -6.11 -57.28
C ASN A 608 -28.31 -7.34 -57.07
N ILE A 609 -29.62 -7.17 -57.28
CA ILE A 609 -30.48 -8.28 -57.66
C ILE A 609 -30.18 -8.55 -59.14
N VAL A 610 -29.91 -9.80 -59.49
CA VAL A 610 -29.33 -10.26 -60.77
C VAL A 610 -27.83 -9.94 -60.92
N SER A 611 -27.04 -11.02 -60.91
CA SER A 611 -25.66 -11.01 -61.40
C SER A 611 -25.67 -11.11 -62.94
N HIS A 612 -24.89 -10.26 -63.61
CA HIS A 612 -24.74 -10.34 -65.08
C HIS A 612 -23.95 -11.58 -65.57
N GLU A 613 -23.53 -12.46 -64.66
CA GLU A 613 -22.79 -13.70 -64.97
C GLU A 613 -23.64 -14.99 -64.94
N SER A 614 -24.95 -14.92 -64.73
CA SER A 614 -25.85 -16.09 -64.83
C SER A 614 -26.28 -16.41 -66.27
N GLY A 615 -25.35 -16.35 -67.22
CA GLY A 615 -25.56 -16.74 -68.62
C GLY A 615 -25.03 -18.15 -68.94
N PRO A 616 -25.60 -18.89 -69.90
CA PRO A 616 -25.20 -20.26 -70.22
C PRO A 616 -23.71 -20.40 -70.65
N LEU A 617 -23.11 -19.32 -71.16
CA LEU A 617 -21.69 -19.23 -71.47
C LEU A 617 -20.78 -19.36 -70.22
N ALA A 618 -21.20 -18.86 -69.06
CA ALA A 618 -20.43 -18.99 -67.83
C ALA A 618 -20.41 -20.44 -67.33
N THR A 619 -21.55 -21.13 -67.42
CA THR A 619 -21.67 -22.56 -67.11
C THR A 619 -20.80 -23.40 -68.03
N LEU A 620 -20.83 -23.11 -69.34
CA LEU A 620 -20.00 -23.79 -70.35
C LEU A 620 -18.49 -23.61 -70.08
N ARG A 621 -18.07 -22.39 -69.71
CA ARG A 621 -16.66 -22.11 -69.40
C ARG A 621 -16.21 -22.81 -68.12
N ARG A 622 -17.11 -22.95 -67.14
CA ARG A 622 -16.84 -23.65 -65.86
C ARG A 622 -16.74 -25.17 -66.03
N THR A 623 -17.60 -25.77 -66.86
CA THR A 623 -17.50 -27.21 -67.19
C THR A 623 -16.27 -27.51 -68.05
N LEU A 624 -15.94 -26.65 -69.02
CA LEU A 624 -14.68 -26.75 -69.79
C LEU A 624 -13.44 -26.63 -68.90
N ALA A 625 -13.42 -25.70 -67.94
CA ALA A 625 -12.31 -25.58 -66.99
C ALA A 625 -12.18 -26.81 -66.09
N GLN A 626 -13.30 -27.37 -65.60
CA GLN A 626 -13.28 -28.61 -64.82
C GLN A 626 -12.83 -29.83 -65.64
N SER A 627 -13.27 -29.97 -66.90
CA SER A 627 -12.81 -31.06 -67.76
C SER A 627 -11.33 -30.93 -68.12
N ALA A 628 -10.85 -29.72 -68.41
CA ALA A 628 -9.42 -29.46 -68.64
C ALA A 628 -8.57 -29.77 -67.39
N GLY A 629 -9.05 -29.41 -66.20
CA GLY A 629 -8.41 -29.75 -64.93
C GLY A 629 -8.33 -31.26 -64.69
N ALA A 630 -9.43 -32.00 -64.96
CA ALA A 630 -9.46 -33.45 -64.86
C ALA A 630 -8.52 -34.14 -65.86
N ILE A 631 -8.43 -33.64 -67.09
CA ILE A 631 -7.51 -34.14 -68.13
C ILE A 631 -6.04 -33.89 -67.73
N MET A 632 -5.70 -32.70 -67.23
CA MET A 632 -4.34 -32.45 -66.72
C MET A 632 -4.00 -33.34 -65.52
N TRP A 633 -4.96 -33.60 -64.63
CA TRP A 633 -4.74 -34.50 -63.50
C TRP A 633 -4.52 -35.95 -63.96
N SER A 634 -5.28 -36.45 -64.94
CA SER A 634 -5.08 -37.81 -65.49
C SER A 634 -3.74 -37.94 -66.22
N LEU A 635 -3.34 -36.95 -67.02
CA LEU A 635 -2.02 -36.88 -67.65
C LEU A 635 -0.88 -36.89 -66.62
N ARG A 636 -1.05 -36.16 -65.50
CA ARG A 636 -0.07 -36.16 -64.41
C ARG A 636 0.06 -37.54 -63.76
N MET A 637 -1.06 -38.23 -63.52
CA MET A 637 -1.06 -39.58 -62.95
C MET A 637 -0.44 -40.62 -63.91
N ILE A 638 -0.69 -40.51 -65.22
CA ILE A 638 -0.05 -41.36 -66.24
C ILE A 638 1.46 -41.12 -66.29
N GLY A 639 1.92 -39.86 -66.25
CA GLY A 639 3.35 -39.52 -66.21
C GLY A 639 4.06 -40.12 -64.99
N VAL A 640 3.44 -40.06 -63.82
CA VAL A 640 3.95 -40.70 -62.59
C VAL A 640 4.01 -42.22 -62.72
N ALA A 641 2.98 -42.86 -63.30
CA ALA A 641 2.98 -44.31 -63.51
C ALA A 641 4.10 -44.78 -64.45
N ILE A 642 4.35 -44.05 -65.54
CA ILE A 642 5.45 -44.34 -66.48
C ILE A 642 6.81 -44.18 -65.78
N ALA A 643 7.00 -43.10 -65.00
CA ALA A 643 8.22 -42.87 -64.24
C ALA A 643 8.50 -43.97 -63.21
N PHE A 644 7.46 -44.56 -62.60
CA PHE A 644 7.59 -45.65 -61.63
C PHE A 644 7.86 -47.01 -62.28
N LEU A 645 7.33 -47.27 -63.48
CA LEU A 645 7.50 -48.55 -64.19
C LEU A 645 8.81 -48.65 -64.99
N ALA A 646 9.32 -47.55 -65.55
CA ALA A 646 10.51 -47.55 -66.40
C ALA A 646 11.76 -48.20 -65.73
N PRO A 647 12.09 -47.95 -64.44
CA PRO A 647 13.22 -48.60 -63.78
C PRO A 647 13.07 -50.12 -63.68
N TRP A 648 11.86 -50.62 -63.44
CA TRP A 648 11.57 -52.06 -63.34
C TRP A 648 11.70 -52.76 -64.69
N VAL A 649 11.24 -52.14 -65.78
CA VAL A 649 11.42 -52.67 -67.14
C VAL A 649 12.92 -52.80 -67.48
N ILE A 650 13.72 -51.78 -67.16
CA ILE A 650 15.18 -51.82 -67.37
C ILE A 650 15.84 -52.90 -66.52
N ALA A 651 15.43 -53.06 -65.25
CA ALA A 651 15.94 -54.10 -64.37
C ALA A 651 15.61 -55.52 -64.87
N ILE A 652 14.39 -55.75 -65.37
CA ILE A 652 13.99 -57.03 -65.96
C ILE A 652 14.81 -57.34 -67.22
N ILE A 653 15.01 -56.35 -68.10
CA ILE A 653 15.86 -56.52 -69.30
C ILE A 653 17.30 -56.87 -68.90
N ALA A 654 17.86 -56.21 -67.88
CA ALA A 654 19.19 -56.53 -67.36
C ALA A 654 19.28 -57.96 -66.78
N ILE A 655 18.26 -58.40 -66.02
CA ILE A 655 18.18 -59.77 -65.48
C ILE A 655 18.11 -60.81 -66.62
N VAL A 656 17.29 -60.58 -67.65
CA VAL A 656 17.19 -61.48 -68.82
C VAL A 656 18.51 -61.51 -69.61
N TRP A 657 19.19 -60.38 -69.75
CA TRP A 657 20.50 -60.33 -70.39
C TRP A 657 21.57 -61.08 -69.59
N ILE A 658 21.60 -60.93 -68.26
CA ILE A 658 22.51 -61.69 -67.37
C ILE A 658 22.18 -63.19 -67.45
N ALA A 659 20.91 -63.58 -67.35
CA ALA A 659 20.49 -64.98 -67.43
C ALA A 659 20.88 -65.64 -68.77
N THR A 660 20.67 -64.95 -69.90
CA THR A 660 21.07 -65.45 -71.23
C THR A 660 22.58 -65.42 -71.46
N ARG A 661 23.35 -64.60 -70.72
CA ARG A 661 24.82 -64.60 -70.71
C ARG A 661 25.38 -65.75 -69.85
N VAL A 662 24.79 -66.03 -68.69
CA VAL A 662 25.13 -67.17 -67.83
C VAL A 662 24.78 -68.51 -68.50
N MET A 663 23.63 -68.62 -69.16
CA MET A 663 23.28 -69.81 -69.96
C MET A 663 24.22 -70.03 -71.15
N ARG A 664 24.78 -68.96 -71.75
CA ARG A 664 25.80 -69.08 -72.80
C ARG A 664 27.18 -69.46 -72.24
N ALA A 665 27.52 -69.06 -71.02
CA ALA A 665 28.75 -69.49 -70.35
C ALA A 665 28.72 -70.97 -69.92
N ARG A 666 27.57 -71.49 -69.49
CA ARG A 666 27.37 -72.91 -69.14
C ARG A 666 27.22 -73.88 -70.34
N ARG A 667 27.51 -73.43 -71.57
CA ARG A 667 27.60 -74.29 -72.78
C ARG A 667 29.02 -74.40 -73.34
N LYS A 668 30.05 -74.07 -72.53
CA LYS A 668 31.48 -74.21 -72.86
C LYS A 668 32.30 -74.79 -71.70
N LEU A 669 31.69 -75.71 -70.94
CA LEU A 669 32.30 -76.62 -69.97
C LEU A 669 31.62 -77.98 -70.15
#